data_AF-M2BBZ9-F1
#
_entry.id   AF-M2BBZ9-F1
#
_cell.length_a   1.000
_cell.length_b   1.000
_cell.length_c   1.000
_cell.angle_alpha   90.00
_cell.angle_beta   90.00
_cell.angle_gamma   90.00
#
_symmetry.space_group_name_H-M   'P 1'
#
loop_
_entity.id
_entity.type
_entity.pdbx_description
1 polymer ?
#
loop_
_entity_poly.entity_id
_entity_poly.type
_entity_poly.pdbx_seq_one_letter_code
_entity_poly.pdbx_strand_id
1 'polypeptide(L)'
;MKGENINEIINGSQFLHGDGNDGSDNKLKILIRKGDAPQPAPYSLTFGASDFSHDNNFVGSSSLSTLDGFPIPPAVSAAWVIRYKTDIKVDTGAAVNYTIRLADRKGLQSDPITSGTQLPYPTIKLNSIDDPTNYINTGIYSTGSNIITDINKTNSLSSNPIQIYTAYKDEIKLKAFGNYDSGVEIKAKLNNSPVSDPSQISLTASEEGTVYKLELWAEGGDFPQSKKQTYYYKVFNTIKAQHSAVPVWGILKTAVTKRSAIKIDGTIKATDDNNNKDQILILKDVNIVGKNNANLDANNKNRIFYVKRNTLKLENIKLSKGKAETGGAIYGKGSDIYLKKVTIQFNTATNNTGKDFYLVGNSKLHMEDRITFDSDNQIYIERIVYDYAKFYLKEPKIQRPINIKYYNIDFFKNKEVITSDNNYTLTEEDIGKFKLLDNRFVINLKHEENKAVLSKIHQAAISTWNELQGAINGADSGDTIKFNQSIKADITTVPLKVTKNLTIIGTDSYTTLNADNKHRVFEMDESNIKLTLKNLIIKNGKIRNGYGAGIYVSDNCQNSILTLVNTRVEYNTIKITDSVGTYCGAGIVIPNQNVKVFIIGGSISYNKIDCTGSNSSPNCTPQGCGLWLGITSTTIIKGKTEIKNNSYTKATNSSTTTKCYGVGIYIKGASTLTIGEAGADDNISPEISGHRKVANTECHGTAIAIEEFNSYGPTVNWNSGQITGNHSSQATVVYNRGGTFIKHPSNHNTAD
;
A
#
# COMPACT_ATOMS: atom_id res chain seq x y z
N MET A 1 -20.27 -60.18 7.93
CA MET A 1 -21.30 -61.10 8.42
C MET A 1 -22.63 -60.36 8.49
N LYS A 2 -23.73 -60.96 8.04
CA LYS A 2 -25.10 -60.42 8.23
C LYS A 2 -25.75 -61.20 9.37
N GLY A 3 -26.40 -60.52 10.31
CA GLY A 3 -27.22 -61.14 11.36
C GLY A 3 -28.67 -60.74 11.12
N GLU A 4 -29.57 -61.72 11.12
CA GLU A 4 -31.01 -61.47 11.07
C GLU A 4 -31.65 -61.95 12.38
N ASN A 5 -32.62 -61.17 12.86
CA ASN A 5 -33.28 -61.42 14.13
C ASN A 5 -34.36 -62.49 13.93
N ILE A 6 -34.15 -63.66 14.53
CA ILE A 6 -35.06 -64.82 14.41
C ILE A 6 -36.46 -64.54 14.98
N ASN A 7 -36.63 -63.52 15.84
CA ASN A 7 -37.94 -63.19 16.40
C ASN A 7 -38.97 -62.78 15.33
N GLU A 8 -38.55 -62.31 14.16
CA GLU A 8 -39.47 -62.02 13.05
C GLU A 8 -39.99 -63.29 12.35
N ILE A 9 -39.23 -64.39 12.39
CA ILE A 9 -39.65 -65.70 11.83
C ILE A 9 -40.66 -66.39 12.75
N ILE A 10 -40.57 -66.14 14.06
CA ILE A 10 -41.38 -66.85 15.08
C ILE A 10 -42.81 -66.28 15.19
N ASN A 11 -43.06 -65.03 14.76
CA ASN A 11 -44.36 -64.38 14.92
C ASN A 11 -45.48 -64.87 13.97
N GLY A 12 -45.23 -65.88 13.13
CA GLY A 12 -46.21 -66.46 12.21
C GLY A 12 -46.70 -67.87 12.54
N SER A 13 -46.10 -68.57 13.51
CA SER A 13 -46.44 -69.98 13.76
C SER A 13 -46.52 -70.31 15.24
N GLN A 14 -47.73 -70.61 15.71
CA GLN A 14 -48.02 -71.25 17.00
C GLN A 14 -47.47 -72.69 17.06
N PHE A 15 -46.17 -72.90 16.90
CA PHE A 15 -45.55 -74.19 17.17
C PHE A 15 -44.10 -73.92 17.50
N LEU A 16 -43.78 -73.81 18.80
CA LEU A 16 -42.47 -74.15 19.41
C LEU A 16 -42.53 -73.86 20.93
N HIS A 17 -43.49 -74.48 21.62
CA HIS A 17 -43.28 -74.85 23.03
C HIS A 17 -42.78 -76.29 23.03
N GLY A 18 -41.46 -76.46 23.08
CA GLY A 18 -40.84 -77.73 23.41
C GLY A 18 -40.44 -77.68 24.88
N ASP A 19 -41.19 -78.40 25.73
CA ASP A 19 -40.79 -78.67 27.11
C ASP A 19 -39.39 -79.28 27.12
N GLY A 20 -38.50 -78.69 27.91
CA GLY A 20 -37.06 -78.93 27.90
C GLY A 20 -36.62 -80.25 28.53
N ASN A 21 -37.24 -81.39 28.18
CA ASN A 21 -36.83 -82.66 28.80
C ASN A 21 -37.05 -83.95 27.98
N ASP A 22 -37.06 -83.89 26.66
CA ASP A 22 -37.01 -85.12 25.84
C ASP A 22 -35.64 -85.33 25.20
N GLY A 23 -35.20 -86.59 25.20
CA GLY A 23 -33.85 -87.08 24.91
C GLY A 23 -33.23 -86.70 23.57
N SER A 24 -32.04 -87.25 23.33
CA SER A 24 -31.01 -86.86 22.37
C SER A 24 -31.40 -86.63 20.89
N ASP A 25 -32.64 -86.93 20.48
CA ASP A 25 -33.10 -86.88 19.08
C ASP A 25 -34.16 -85.80 18.74
N ASN A 26 -34.56 -84.94 19.70
CA ASN A 26 -35.66 -83.97 19.52
C ASN A 26 -35.27 -82.52 19.14
N LYS A 27 -34.19 -82.31 18.36
CA LYS A 27 -33.65 -80.96 18.10
C LYS A 27 -34.07 -80.37 16.75
N LEU A 28 -34.49 -79.09 16.76
CA LEU A 28 -34.68 -78.27 15.55
C LEU A 28 -33.38 -78.24 14.73
N LYS A 29 -33.46 -78.38 13.40
CA LYS A 29 -32.28 -78.38 12.52
C LYS A 29 -32.20 -77.08 11.74
N ILE A 30 -30.99 -76.53 11.62
CA ILE A 30 -30.66 -75.51 10.64
C ILE A 30 -30.11 -76.22 9.41
N LEU A 31 -30.71 -75.98 8.25
CA LEU A 31 -30.23 -76.44 6.97
C LEU A 31 -29.51 -75.29 6.28
N ILE A 32 -28.21 -75.44 6.02
CA ILE A 32 -27.42 -74.42 5.32
C ILE A 32 -26.92 -74.99 3.99
N ARG A 33 -27.33 -74.38 2.89
CA ARG A 33 -26.83 -74.69 1.55
C ARG A 33 -25.80 -73.63 1.15
N LYS A 34 -24.57 -74.07 0.86
CA LYS A 34 -23.47 -73.23 0.35
C LYS A 34 -23.44 -73.30 -1.18
N GLY A 35 -23.64 -72.17 -1.85
CA GLY A 35 -23.72 -72.09 -3.32
C GLY A 35 -24.72 -73.09 -3.88
N ASP A 36 -24.33 -73.76 -4.96
CA ASP A 36 -25.15 -74.77 -5.64
C ASP A 36 -25.03 -76.18 -5.07
N ALA A 37 -24.43 -76.35 -3.87
CA ALA A 37 -24.21 -77.65 -3.25
C ALA A 37 -25.46 -78.56 -3.37
N PRO A 38 -25.32 -79.82 -3.80
CA PRO A 38 -26.46 -80.66 -4.18
C PRO A 38 -27.42 -80.94 -3.02
N GLN A 39 -26.97 -80.86 -1.76
CA GLN A 39 -27.81 -81.00 -0.56
C GLN A 39 -27.36 -80.00 0.52
N PRO A 40 -28.29 -79.42 1.32
CA PRO A 40 -27.94 -78.57 2.45
C PRO A 40 -27.34 -79.37 3.61
N ALA A 41 -26.35 -78.79 4.30
CA ALA A 41 -25.77 -79.37 5.50
C ALA A 41 -26.69 -79.14 6.71
N PRO A 42 -27.09 -80.20 7.45
CA PRO A 42 -27.92 -80.07 8.65
C PRO A 42 -27.07 -79.84 9.91
N TYR A 43 -27.49 -78.89 10.74
CA TYR A 43 -26.89 -78.60 12.05
C TYR A 43 -27.94 -78.62 13.15
N SER A 44 -27.69 -79.35 14.24
CA SER A 44 -28.61 -79.43 15.37
C SER A 44 -28.49 -78.19 16.26
N LEU A 45 -29.60 -77.52 16.53
CA LEU A 45 -29.66 -76.43 17.50
C LEU A 45 -29.79 -76.98 18.93
N THR A 46 -28.92 -76.54 19.84
CA THR A 46 -29.09 -76.77 21.27
C THR A 46 -29.18 -75.41 21.98
N PHE A 47 -30.24 -75.21 22.75
CA PHE A 47 -30.53 -73.95 23.42
C PHE A 47 -29.74 -73.83 24.73
N GLY A 48 -29.06 -72.70 24.94
CA GLY A 48 -28.39 -72.35 26.19
C GLY A 48 -28.95 -71.05 26.79
N ALA A 49 -28.66 -70.77 28.07
CA ALA A 49 -29.24 -69.66 28.82
C ALA A 49 -28.82 -68.24 28.34
N SER A 50 -27.91 -68.12 27.36
CA SER A 50 -27.43 -66.82 26.85
C SER A 50 -27.02 -66.79 25.37
N ASP A 51 -26.83 -67.94 24.70
CA ASP A 51 -26.57 -68.06 23.25
C ASP A 51 -26.86 -69.51 22.80
N PHE A 52 -26.86 -69.77 21.49
CA PHE A 52 -26.91 -71.14 20.97
C PHE A 52 -25.61 -71.90 21.30
N SER A 53 -25.68 -73.19 21.66
CA SER A 53 -24.46 -74.01 21.81
C SER A 53 -23.81 -74.21 20.45
N HIS A 54 -22.50 -73.93 20.37
CA HIS A 54 -21.76 -73.80 19.13
C HIS A 54 -21.04 -75.10 18.75
N ASP A 55 -21.29 -75.59 17.54
CA ASP A 55 -20.35 -76.46 16.80
C ASP A 55 -19.28 -75.57 16.12
N ASN A 56 -18.20 -76.16 15.60
CA ASN A 56 -17.04 -75.46 15.00
C ASN A 56 -17.39 -74.52 13.83
N ASN A 57 -18.59 -74.65 13.26
CA ASN A 57 -19.10 -73.85 12.14
C ASN A 57 -19.90 -72.60 12.56
N PHE A 58 -20.19 -72.43 13.86
CA PHE A 58 -20.90 -71.26 14.39
C PHE A 58 -20.01 -70.50 15.37
N VAL A 59 -20.22 -69.19 15.49
CA VAL A 59 -19.40 -68.33 16.33
C VAL A 59 -20.25 -67.50 17.30
N GLY A 60 -19.79 -67.36 18.54
CA GLY A 60 -20.44 -66.49 19.52
C GLY A 60 -20.26 -65.00 19.20
N SER A 61 -21.12 -64.15 19.77
CA SER A 61 -21.06 -62.70 19.58
C SER A 61 -19.71 -62.07 19.98
N SER A 62 -19.05 -62.62 21.01
CA SER A 62 -17.76 -62.17 21.53
C SER A 62 -16.57 -62.44 20.59
N SER A 63 -16.75 -63.33 19.60
CA SER A 63 -15.70 -63.74 18.65
C SER A 63 -15.66 -62.88 17.39
N LEU A 64 -16.56 -61.88 17.30
CA LEU A 64 -16.73 -61.05 16.13
C LEU A 64 -15.80 -59.83 16.17
N SER A 65 -15.28 -59.45 15.01
CA SER A 65 -14.67 -58.16 14.74
C SER A 65 -15.19 -57.61 13.41
N THR A 66 -15.24 -56.28 13.29
CA THR A 66 -15.63 -55.61 12.04
C THR A 66 -14.38 -55.26 11.23
N LEU A 67 -14.50 -55.33 9.91
CA LEU A 67 -13.39 -55.03 8.99
C LEU A 67 -13.09 -53.53 8.90
N ASP A 68 -14.11 -52.70 9.16
CA ASP A 68 -14.10 -51.25 9.03
C ASP A 68 -13.89 -50.53 10.39
N GLY A 69 -13.66 -51.27 11.47
CA GLY A 69 -13.45 -50.73 12.81
C GLY A 69 -14.70 -50.14 13.46
N PHE A 70 -15.87 -50.21 12.81
CA PHE A 70 -17.12 -49.76 13.41
C PHE A 70 -17.60 -50.73 14.50
N PRO A 71 -18.42 -50.28 15.48
CA PRO A 71 -19.05 -51.18 16.43
C PRO A 71 -19.91 -52.22 15.70
N ILE A 72 -19.84 -53.48 16.13
CA ILE A 72 -20.72 -54.53 15.60
C ILE A 72 -22.18 -54.08 15.80
N PRO A 73 -23.01 -54.08 14.74
CA PRO A 73 -24.40 -53.65 14.86
C PRO A 73 -25.13 -54.42 15.97
N PRO A 74 -25.96 -53.77 16.82
CA PRO A 74 -26.66 -54.43 17.92
C PRO A 74 -27.51 -55.63 17.48
N ALA A 75 -28.10 -55.57 16.29
CA ALA A 75 -28.87 -56.66 15.69
C ALA A 75 -28.01 -57.89 15.32
N VAL A 76 -26.70 -57.73 15.20
CA VAL A 76 -25.74 -58.80 14.89
C VAL A 76 -25.10 -59.35 16.18
N SER A 77 -24.96 -58.55 17.23
CA SER A 77 -24.40 -58.95 18.53
C SER A 77 -25.46 -59.39 19.56
N ALA A 78 -26.76 -59.28 19.25
CA ALA A 78 -27.86 -59.68 20.12
C ALA A 78 -27.83 -61.17 20.52
N ALA A 79 -28.38 -61.46 21.70
CA ALA A 79 -28.74 -62.82 22.08
C ALA A 79 -29.77 -63.38 21.06
N TRP A 80 -29.72 -64.69 20.78
CA TRP A 80 -30.62 -65.37 19.84
C TRP A 80 -30.39 -65.08 18.34
N VAL A 81 -29.17 -64.71 17.95
CA VAL A 81 -28.76 -64.56 16.54
C VAL A 81 -27.79 -65.67 16.16
N ILE A 82 -28.12 -66.43 15.12
CA ILE A 82 -27.23 -67.47 14.58
C ILE A 82 -26.15 -66.82 13.73
N ARG A 83 -24.88 -67.10 14.04
CA ARG A 83 -23.72 -66.57 13.30
C ARG A 83 -22.93 -67.72 12.70
N TYR A 84 -23.10 -67.91 11.39
CA TYR A 84 -22.43 -68.97 10.64
C TYR A 84 -21.08 -68.52 10.11
N LYS A 85 -20.03 -69.30 10.37
CA LYS A 85 -18.67 -69.08 9.90
C LYS A 85 -18.55 -69.57 8.45
N THR A 86 -18.24 -68.67 7.52
CA THR A 86 -18.19 -69.01 6.08
C THR A 86 -16.81 -69.52 5.62
N ASP A 87 -15.75 -69.23 6.38
CA ASP A 87 -14.34 -69.42 6.02
C ASP A 87 -13.94 -68.79 4.66
N ILE A 88 -14.76 -67.84 4.18
CA ILE A 88 -14.46 -67.08 2.96
C ILE A 88 -13.63 -65.87 3.35
N LYS A 89 -12.44 -65.74 2.73
CA LYS A 89 -11.59 -64.56 2.90
C LYS A 89 -12.28 -63.35 2.26
N VAL A 90 -12.42 -62.28 3.04
CA VAL A 90 -13.24 -61.10 2.71
C VAL A 90 -12.76 -60.33 1.47
N ASP A 91 -11.52 -60.58 1.03
CA ASP A 91 -10.88 -59.82 -0.06
C ASP A 91 -10.51 -60.66 -1.30
N THR A 92 -10.54 -62.00 -1.21
CA THR A 92 -10.03 -62.90 -2.27
C THR A 92 -10.83 -64.20 -2.39
N GLY A 93 -12.04 -64.22 -1.82
CA GLY A 93 -12.87 -65.40 -1.75
C GLY A 93 -14.00 -65.33 -2.77
N ALA A 94 -14.26 -66.42 -3.50
CA ALA A 94 -15.30 -66.49 -4.52
C ALA A 94 -16.69 -66.06 -4.00
N ALA A 95 -17.52 -65.52 -4.89
CA ALA A 95 -18.91 -65.21 -4.61
C ALA A 95 -19.65 -66.49 -4.19
N VAL A 96 -20.21 -66.50 -2.99
CA VAL A 96 -20.97 -67.65 -2.48
C VAL A 96 -22.25 -67.15 -1.85
N ASN A 97 -23.37 -67.64 -2.36
CA ASN A 97 -24.68 -67.47 -1.75
C ASN A 97 -24.92 -68.60 -0.75
N TYR A 98 -25.50 -68.25 0.40
CA TYR A 98 -25.94 -69.19 1.41
C TYR A 98 -27.46 -69.14 1.47
N THR A 99 -28.09 -70.31 1.41
CA THR A 99 -29.52 -70.46 1.69
C THR A 99 -29.69 -71.15 3.03
N ILE A 100 -30.40 -70.53 3.95
CA ILE A 100 -30.62 -71.01 5.31
C ILE A 100 -32.12 -71.31 5.47
N ARG A 101 -32.43 -72.47 6.03
CA ARG A 101 -33.80 -72.87 6.42
C ARG A 101 -33.78 -73.48 7.82
N LEU A 102 -34.88 -73.33 8.54
CA LEU A 102 -35.16 -74.13 9.73
C LEU A 102 -35.98 -75.34 9.30
N ALA A 103 -35.66 -76.51 9.84
CA ALA A 103 -36.41 -77.73 9.61
C ALA A 103 -36.85 -78.34 10.94
N ASP A 104 -38.12 -78.71 11.02
CA ASP A 104 -38.65 -79.46 12.15
C ASP A 104 -38.30 -80.97 12.03
N ARG A 105 -38.69 -81.75 13.04
CA ARG A 105 -38.46 -83.21 13.09
C ARG A 105 -39.15 -84.00 11.97
N LYS A 106 -40.21 -83.45 11.36
CA LYS A 106 -40.98 -84.08 10.28
C LYS A 106 -40.45 -83.67 8.90
N GLY A 107 -39.41 -82.84 8.85
CA GLY A 107 -38.82 -82.35 7.61
C GLY A 107 -39.58 -81.18 7.00
N LEU A 108 -40.55 -80.57 7.71
CA LEU A 108 -41.19 -79.33 7.28
C LEU A 108 -40.17 -78.21 7.40
N GLN A 109 -39.94 -77.50 6.30
CA GLN A 109 -38.93 -76.45 6.23
C GLN A 109 -39.58 -75.07 6.23
N SER A 110 -38.94 -74.12 6.89
CA SER A 110 -39.27 -72.71 6.76
C SER A 110 -39.02 -72.21 5.35
N ASP A 111 -39.56 -71.04 5.04
CA ASP A 111 -39.12 -70.27 3.88
C ASP A 111 -37.60 -70.03 3.92
N PRO A 112 -36.94 -70.02 2.74
CA PRO A 112 -35.51 -69.84 2.66
C PRO A 112 -35.10 -68.39 2.94
N ILE A 113 -34.07 -68.22 3.75
CA ILE A 113 -33.34 -66.96 3.87
C ILE A 113 -32.08 -67.08 3.02
N THR A 114 -31.89 -66.17 2.06
CA THR A 114 -30.68 -66.12 1.24
C THR A 114 -29.79 -64.95 1.63
N SER A 115 -28.49 -65.22 1.75
CA SER A 115 -27.47 -64.20 2.01
C SER A 115 -26.16 -64.59 1.34
N GLY A 116 -25.48 -63.66 0.69
CA GLY A 116 -24.22 -63.93 -0.02
C GLY A 116 -23.04 -63.08 0.47
N THR A 117 -21.85 -63.37 -0.07
CA THR A 117 -20.68 -62.48 0.06
C THR A 117 -20.87 -61.22 -0.81
N GLN A 118 -20.39 -60.08 -0.34
CA GLN A 118 -20.47 -58.79 -1.04
C GLN A 118 -19.06 -58.26 -1.30
N LEU A 119 -18.86 -57.61 -2.45
CA LEU A 119 -17.62 -56.92 -2.76
C LEU A 119 -17.37 -55.77 -1.77
N PRO A 120 -16.11 -55.57 -1.32
CA PRO A 120 -15.75 -54.37 -0.57
C PRO A 120 -15.89 -53.11 -1.44
N TYR A 121 -15.98 -51.94 -0.79
CA TYR A 121 -16.03 -50.67 -1.50
C TYR A 121 -14.64 -50.27 -2.01
N PRO A 122 -14.55 -49.70 -3.23
CA PRO A 122 -13.32 -49.08 -3.69
C PRO A 122 -12.91 -47.89 -2.79
N THR A 123 -11.61 -47.70 -2.65
CA THR A 123 -10.99 -46.55 -1.97
C THR A 123 -10.35 -45.61 -2.98
N ILE A 124 -9.87 -44.46 -2.53
CA ILE A 124 -9.26 -43.42 -3.35
C ILE A 124 -7.82 -43.17 -2.90
N LYS A 125 -6.92 -42.98 -3.87
CA LYS A 125 -5.58 -42.44 -3.65
C LYS A 125 -5.25 -41.31 -4.62
N LEU A 126 -4.23 -40.53 -4.31
CA LEU A 126 -3.66 -39.59 -5.27
C LEU A 126 -2.95 -40.38 -6.39
N ASN A 127 -3.23 -40.04 -7.65
CA ASN A 127 -2.68 -40.76 -8.78
C ASN A 127 -1.22 -40.35 -9.05
N SER A 128 -0.36 -41.34 -9.33
CA SER A 128 1.08 -41.15 -9.63
C SER A 128 1.83 -40.33 -8.57
N ILE A 129 1.50 -40.53 -7.29
CA ILE A 129 2.20 -39.92 -6.15
C ILE A 129 2.61 -41.04 -5.19
N ASP A 130 3.91 -41.31 -5.12
CA ASP A 130 4.47 -42.39 -4.30
C ASP A 130 4.37 -42.09 -2.80
N ASP A 131 4.64 -40.84 -2.42
CA ASP A 131 4.47 -40.34 -1.05
C ASP A 131 3.55 -39.11 -1.02
N PRO A 132 2.24 -39.30 -0.77
CA PRO A 132 1.28 -38.21 -0.72
C PRO A 132 1.43 -37.34 0.53
N THR A 133 2.16 -37.81 1.56
CA THR A 133 2.41 -37.05 2.79
C THR A 133 3.62 -36.11 2.69
N ASN A 134 4.40 -36.20 1.60
CA ASN A 134 5.41 -35.22 1.26
C ASN A 134 4.77 -33.94 0.68
N TYR A 135 4.06 -33.21 1.54
CA TYR A 135 3.26 -32.04 1.19
C TYR A 135 4.03 -30.95 0.44
N ILE A 136 5.34 -30.81 0.72
CA ILE A 136 6.20 -29.82 0.06
C ILE A 136 6.43 -30.18 -1.41
N ASN A 137 6.67 -31.46 -1.69
CA ASN A 137 6.91 -31.96 -3.05
C ASN A 137 5.65 -32.14 -3.88
N THR A 138 4.52 -32.46 -3.24
CA THR A 138 3.24 -32.62 -3.92
C THR A 138 2.49 -31.29 -4.05
N GLY A 139 2.59 -30.43 -3.04
CA GLY A 139 1.81 -29.20 -2.91
C GLY A 139 0.33 -29.44 -2.62
N ILE A 140 -0.06 -30.69 -2.36
CA ILE A 140 -1.45 -31.13 -2.17
C ILE A 140 -1.66 -31.50 -0.71
N TYR A 141 -2.68 -30.93 -0.08
CA TYR A 141 -3.02 -31.21 1.31
C TYR A 141 -4.50 -30.93 1.56
N SER A 142 -5.00 -31.28 2.75
CA SER A 142 -6.39 -31.14 3.15
C SER A 142 -6.49 -30.40 4.49
N THR A 143 -7.70 -30.30 5.04
CA THR A 143 -7.94 -29.63 6.33
C THR A 143 -7.48 -30.44 7.54
N GLY A 144 -7.34 -31.76 7.41
CA GLY A 144 -6.85 -32.64 8.47
C GLY A 144 -5.32 -32.81 8.47
N SER A 145 -4.85 -33.71 9.34
CA SER A 145 -3.42 -34.00 9.51
C SER A 145 -2.85 -34.95 8.44
N ASN A 146 -3.71 -35.69 7.74
CA ASN A 146 -3.31 -36.70 6.77
C ASN A 146 -4.26 -36.74 5.56
N ILE A 147 -3.72 -36.34 4.41
CA ILE A 147 -4.46 -36.31 3.14
C ILE A 147 -5.01 -37.68 2.73
N ILE A 148 -4.30 -38.78 3.02
CA ILE A 148 -4.72 -40.14 2.66
C ILE A 148 -6.03 -40.50 3.36
N THR A 149 -6.12 -40.18 4.65
CA THR A 149 -7.31 -40.42 5.45
C THR A 149 -8.44 -39.46 5.08
N ASP A 150 -8.11 -38.21 4.78
CA ASP A 150 -9.11 -37.17 4.51
C ASP A 150 -9.86 -37.40 3.19
N ILE A 151 -9.15 -37.79 2.12
CA ILE A 151 -9.79 -38.04 0.82
C ILE A 151 -10.76 -39.24 0.85
N ASN A 152 -10.63 -40.14 1.82
CA ASN A 152 -11.50 -41.31 1.99
C ASN A 152 -12.58 -41.13 3.07
N LYS A 153 -12.84 -39.90 3.55
CA LYS A 153 -13.90 -39.65 4.54
C LYS A 153 -15.29 -39.93 3.97
N THR A 154 -15.96 -40.93 4.53
CA THR A 154 -17.21 -41.52 3.99
C THR A 154 -18.49 -40.72 4.28
N ASN A 155 -18.43 -39.67 5.11
CA ASN A 155 -19.58 -38.84 5.51
C ASN A 155 -19.55 -37.41 4.90
N SER A 156 -18.95 -37.27 3.71
CA SER A 156 -18.94 -35.98 3.01
C SER A 156 -20.30 -35.65 2.39
N LEU A 157 -20.67 -34.37 2.39
CA LEU A 157 -21.93 -33.87 1.83
C LEU A 157 -21.66 -32.69 0.89
N SER A 158 -22.60 -32.34 0.01
CA SER A 158 -22.45 -31.15 -0.85
C SER A 158 -22.30 -29.84 -0.07
N SER A 159 -22.95 -29.76 1.10
CA SER A 159 -22.85 -28.63 2.05
C SER A 159 -21.57 -28.65 2.87
N ASN A 160 -20.92 -29.81 3.00
CA ASN A 160 -19.66 -29.98 3.73
C ASN A 160 -18.72 -30.93 2.96
N PRO A 161 -18.18 -30.46 1.82
CA PRO A 161 -17.30 -31.28 0.98
C PRO A 161 -15.91 -31.40 1.61
N ILE A 162 -15.21 -32.48 1.29
CA ILE A 162 -13.79 -32.67 1.61
C ILE A 162 -13.00 -31.60 0.87
N GLN A 163 -12.34 -30.73 1.63
CA GLN A 163 -11.57 -29.62 1.09
C GLN A 163 -10.13 -30.06 0.83
N ILE A 164 -9.70 -29.93 -0.43
CA ILE A 164 -8.34 -30.23 -0.87
C ILE A 164 -7.73 -28.93 -1.40
N TYR A 165 -6.49 -28.66 -1.03
CA TYR A 165 -5.73 -27.50 -1.43
C TYR A 165 -4.56 -27.94 -2.29
N THR A 166 -4.29 -27.17 -3.35
CA THR A 166 -3.12 -27.34 -4.20
C THR A 166 -2.40 -26.01 -4.35
N ALA A 167 -1.10 -25.99 -4.01
CA ALA A 167 -0.29 -24.79 -4.03
C ALA A 167 0.24 -24.44 -5.44
N TYR A 168 0.45 -25.45 -6.29
CA TYR A 168 1.10 -25.24 -7.59
C TYR A 168 0.63 -26.17 -8.72
N LYS A 169 -0.47 -26.90 -8.54
CA LYS A 169 -1.15 -27.64 -9.62
C LYS A 169 -2.52 -27.03 -9.89
N ASP A 170 -2.91 -26.96 -11.16
CA ASP A 170 -4.26 -26.52 -11.57
C ASP A 170 -5.29 -27.63 -11.49
N GLU A 171 -4.84 -28.88 -11.40
CA GLU A 171 -5.65 -30.07 -11.32
C GLU A 171 -5.03 -31.06 -10.33
N ILE A 172 -5.88 -31.76 -9.57
CA ILE A 172 -5.50 -32.96 -8.83
C ILE A 172 -6.07 -34.18 -9.52
N LYS A 173 -5.25 -35.24 -9.62
CA LYS A 173 -5.66 -36.53 -10.17
C LYS A 173 -5.83 -37.53 -9.05
N LEU A 174 -7.03 -38.10 -8.96
CA LEU A 174 -7.37 -39.20 -8.06
C LEU A 174 -7.39 -40.51 -8.86
N LYS A 175 -7.14 -41.61 -8.16
CA LYS A 175 -7.27 -42.98 -8.68
C LYS A 175 -8.10 -43.80 -7.71
N ALA A 176 -9.15 -44.41 -8.21
CA ALA A 176 -9.89 -45.42 -7.46
C ALA A 176 -9.04 -46.71 -7.41
N PHE A 177 -9.05 -47.36 -6.24
CA PHE A 177 -8.19 -48.49 -5.95
C PHE A 177 -8.91 -49.50 -5.05
N GLY A 178 -8.65 -50.78 -5.30
CA GLY A 178 -9.05 -51.90 -4.46
C GLY A 178 -8.38 -53.17 -4.97
N ASN A 179 -8.21 -54.14 -4.08
CA ASN A 179 -7.69 -55.46 -4.43
C ASN A 179 -8.89 -56.36 -4.69
N TYR A 180 -9.10 -56.74 -5.95
CA TYR A 180 -10.20 -57.61 -6.37
C TYR A 180 -9.66 -58.75 -7.24
N ASP A 181 -10.40 -59.86 -7.27
CA ASP A 181 -10.10 -61.01 -8.13
C ASP A 181 -10.33 -60.69 -9.62
N SER A 182 -9.79 -61.56 -10.49
CA SER A 182 -9.93 -61.43 -11.95
C SER A 182 -11.40 -61.36 -12.36
N GLY A 183 -11.75 -60.39 -13.21
CA GLY A 183 -13.12 -60.17 -13.72
C GLY A 183 -13.97 -59.18 -12.92
N VAL A 184 -13.45 -58.60 -11.83
CA VAL A 184 -14.09 -57.48 -11.11
C VAL A 184 -13.48 -56.15 -11.59
N GLU A 185 -14.33 -55.19 -11.92
CA GLU A 185 -13.91 -53.85 -12.34
C GLU A 185 -14.39 -52.78 -11.35
N ILE A 186 -13.54 -51.78 -11.13
CA ILE A 186 -13.90 -50.57 -10.40
C ILE A 186 -14.57 -49.59 -11.37
N LYS A 187 -15.71 -49.05 -10.98
CA LYS A 187 -16.41 -48.00 -11.73
C LYS A 187 -16.39 -46.70 -10.93
N ALA A 188 -16.22 -45.58 -11.64
CA ALA A 188 -16.24 -44.25 -11.07
C ALA A 188 -17.16 -43.34 -11.88
N LYS A 189 -17.89 -42.45 -11.22
CA LYS A 189 -18.70 -41.44 -11.88
C LYS A 189 -18.48 -40.08 -11.22
N LEU A 190 -17.93 -39.14 -11.98
CA LEU A 190 -17.72 -37.76 -11.55
C LEU A 190 -18.87 -36.88 -12.03
N ASN A 191 -19.56 -36.25 -11.08
CA ASN A 191 -20.76 -35.45 -11.28
C ASN A 191 -21.84 -36.23 -12.05
N ASN A 192 -22.45 -35.61 -13.06
CA ASN A 192 -23.46 -36.23 -13.92
C ASN A 192 -22.87 -36.82 -15.22
N SER A 193 -21.55 -36.89 -15.34
CA SER A 193 -20.86 -37.43 -16.52
C SER A 193 -21.09 -38.94 -16.66
N PRO A 194 -20.83 -39.53 -17.84
CA PRO A 194 -20.71 -40.98 -17.99
C PRO A 194 -19.67 -41.56 -17.03
N VAL A 195 -19.68 -42.89 -16.87
CA VAL A 195 -18.67 -43.59 -16.05
C VAL A 195 -17.27 -43.19 -16.52
N SER A 196 -16.51 -42.56 -15.62
CA SER A 196 -15.14 -42.08 -15.85
C SER A 196 -14.14 -43.22 -15.67
N ASP A 197 -12.98 -43.10 -16.33
CA ASP A 197 -11.84 -44.00 -16.09
C ASP A 197 -11.45 -43.96 -14.60
N PRO A 198 -11.59 -45.06 -13.84
CA PRO A 198 -11.26 -45.12 -12.42
C PRO A 198 -9.76 -44.87 -12.16
N SER A 199 -8.92 -44.96 -13.18
CA SER A 199 -7.47 -44.76 -13.08
C SER A 199 -7.07 -43.28 -13.09
N GLN A 200 -7.91 -42.39 -13.64
CA GLN A 200 -7.64 -40.94 -13.76
C GLN A 200 -8.90 -40.09 -13.57
N ILE A 201 -9.21 -39.77 -12.31
CA ILE A 201 -10.30 -38.86 -11.95
C ILE A 201 -9.72 -37.47 -11.71
N SER A 202 -10.02 -36.55 -12.61
CA SER A 202 -9.48 -35.18 -12.63
C SER A 202 -10.38 -34.18 -11.91
N LEU A 203 -9.84 -33.47 -10.91
CA LEU A 203 -10.54 -32.39 -10.21
C LEU A 203 -9.77 -31.08 -10.39
N THR A 204 -10.38 -30.12 -11.09
CA THR A 204 -9.78 -28.80 -11.34
C THR A 204 -9.86 -27.93 -10.09
N ALA A 205 -8.77 -27.25 -9.76
CA ALA A 205 -8.72 -26.31 -8.66
C ALA A 205 -9.23 -24.93 -9.09
N SER A 206 -10.02 -24.30 -8.23
CA SER A 206 -10.48 -22.92 -8.43
C SER A 206 -10.39 -22.12 -7.12
N GLU A 207 -10.54 -20.80 -7.19
CA GLU A 207 -10.34 -19.95 -6.01
C GLU A 207 -11.44 -20.09 -4.97
N GLU A 208 -12.69 -20.17 -5.44
CA GLU A 208 -13.87 -20.39 -4.60
C GLU A 208 -14.17 -21.87 -4.40
N GLY A 209 -13.44 -22.74 -5.12
CA GLY A 209 -13.58 -24.18 -5.16
C GLY A 209 -14.87 -24.61 -5.87
N THR A 210 -14.76 -25.57 -6.78
CA THR A 210 -15.92 -26.24 -7.38
C THR A 210 -16.26 -27.47 -6.56
N VAL A 211 -17.54 -27.69 -6.24
CA VAL A 211 -17.98 -28.91 -5.57
C VAL A 211 -18.13 -30.02 -6.61
N TYR A 212 -17.41 -31.12 -6.40
CA TYR A 212 -17.46 -32.32 -7.23
C TYR A 212 -18.15 -33.44 -6.45
N LYS A 213 -19.08 -34.14 -7.09
CA LYS A 213 -19.69 -35.38 -6.57
C LYS A 213 -19.02 -36.57 -7.24
N LEU A 214 -18.33 -37.43 -6.49
CA LEU A 214 -17.73 -38.66 -7.01
C LEU A 214 -18.47 -39.88 -6.45
N GLU A 215 -19.00 -40.73 -7.33
CA GLU A 215 -19.60 -42.01 -6.96
C GLU A 215 -18.68 -43.16 -7.38
N LEU A 216 -18.40 -44.11 -6.48
CA LEU A 216 -17.53 -45.26 -6.70
C LEU A 216 -18.23 -46.57 -6.33
N TRP A 217 -18.03 -47.61 -7.13
CA TRP A 217 -18.48 -48.98 -6.84
C TRP A 217 -17.62 -50.01 -7.59
N ALA A 218 -17.76 -51.27 -7.23
CA ALA A 218 -17.15 -52.41 -7.91
C ALA A 218 -18.24 -53.36 -8.40
N GLU A 219 -18.05 -53.95 -9.58
CA GLU A 219 -18.97 -54.90 -10.20
C GLU A 219 -18.22 -55.94 -11.05
N GLY A 220 -18.80 -57.12 -11.23
CA GLY A 220 -18.20 -58.23 -11.98
C GLY A 220 -17.83 -59.43 -11.11
N GLY A 221 -17.13 -60.40 -11.70
CA GLY A 221 -16.64 -61.61 -11.01
C GLY A 221 -17.71 -62.48 -10.34
N ASP A 222 -18.93 -62.51 -10.87
CA ASP A 222 -20.10 -63.20 -10.31
C ASP A 222 -20.58 -62.69 -8.93
N PHE A 223 -20.06 -61.55 -8.47
CA PHE A 223 -20.53 -60.91 -7.24
C PHE A 223 -21.68 -59.93 -7.52
N PRO A 224 -22.64 -59.76 -6.58
CA PRO A 224 -23.50 -58.59 -6.56
C PRO A 224 -22.68 -57.31 -6.52
N GLN A 225 -23.14 -56.26 -7.23
CA GLN A 225 -22.52 -54.93 -7.19
C GLN A 225 -22.31 -54.48 -5.74
N SER A 226 -21.13 -53.93 -5.43
CA SER A 226 -20.94 -53.30 -4.13
C SER A 226 -21.89 -52.12 -3.96
N LYS A 227 -22.20 -51.74 -2.71
CA LYS A 227 -22.92 -50.47 -2.48
C LYS A 227 -22.08 -49.30 -3.02
N LYS A 228 -22.77 -48.27 -3.52
CA LYS A 228 -22.11 -47.08 -4.05
C LYS A 228 -21.61 -46.21 -2.92
N GLN A 229 -20.32 -45.87 -2.95
CA GLN A 229 -19.75 -44.86 -2.07
C GLN A 229 -19.79 -43.51 -2.76
N THR A 230 -20.33 -42.49 -2.09
CA THR A 230 -20.38 -41.12 -2.62
C THR A 230 -19.44 -40.23 -1.82
N TYR A 231 -18.65 -39.42 -2.52
CA TYR A 231 -17.77 -38.40 -1.97
C TYR A 231 -18.10 -37.04 -2.56
N TYR A 232 -18.05 -36.00 -1.75
CA TYR A 232 -18.10 -34.61 -2.19
C TYR A 232 -16.74 -33.96 -1.96
N TYR A 233 -16.09 -33.49 -3.01
CA TYR A 233 -14.80 -32.78 -2.95
C TYR A 233 -14.95 -31.32 -3.30
N LYS A 234 -14.07 -30.50 -2.76
CA LYS A 234 -13.90 -29.10 -3.17
C LYS A 234 -12.42 -28.76 -3.23
N VAL A 235 -11.93 -28.41 -4.42
CA VAL A 235 -10.49 -28.22 -4.67
C VAL A 235 -10.15 -26.76 -4.84
N PHE A 236 -9.20 -26.28 -4.03
CA PHE A 236 -8.77 -24.89 -3.98
C PHE A 236 -7.34 -24.72 -4.51
N ASN A 237 -7.11 -23.66 -5.29
CA ASN A 237 -5.77 -23.24 -5.71
C ASN A 237 -5.12 -22.18 -4.77
N THR A 238 -5.70 -22.01 -3.58
CA THR A 238 -5.23 -21.09 -2.52
C THR A 238 -4.37 -21.85 -1.51
N ILE A 239 -3.27 -21.26 -1.06
CA ILE A 239 -2.47 -21.82 0.03
C ILE A 239 -3.09 -21.37 1.36
N LYS A 240 -3.71 -22.28 2.08
CA LYS A 240 -4.42 -21.97 3.33
C LYS A 240 -3.64 -22.48 4.53
N ALA A 241 -3.64 -21.71 5.61
CA ALA A 241 -3.17 -22.17 6.91
C ALA A 241 -3.99 -23.40 7.37
N GLN A 242 -3.31 -24.47 7.79
CA GLN A 242 -3.95 -25.74 8.15
C GLN A 242 -3.37 -26.31 9.45
N HIS A 243 -3.74 -27.56 9.73
CA HIS A 243 -3.20 -28.39 10.80
C HIS A 243 -1.67 -28.29 10.91
N SER A 244 -1.14 -28.30 12.13
CA SER A 244 0.29 -28.10 12.42
C SER A 244 1.22 -29.13 11.75
N ALA A 245 0.69 -30.33 11.44
CA ALA A 245 1.41 -31.37 10.71
C ALA A 245 1.68 -31.04 9.23
N VAL A 246 0.98 -30.06 8.65
CA VAL A 246 1.18 -29.63 7.26
C VAL A 246 2.16 -28.46 7.24
N PRO A 247 3.32 -28.58 6.56
CA PRO A 247 4.35 -27.54 6.53
C PRO A 247 3.99 -26.42 5.54
N VAL A 248 2.92 -25.65 5.82
CA VAL A 248 2.36 -24.66 4.90
C VAL A 248 3.36 -23.53 4.56
N TRP A 249 4.24 -23.14 5.49
CA TRP A 249 5.31 -22.17 5.22
C TRP A 249 6.31 -22.75 4.19
N GLY A 250 6.70 -24.02 4.37
CA GLY A 250 7.52 -24.76 3.41
C GLY A 250 6.87 -24.88 2.03
N ILE A 251 5.56 -25.15 1.99
CA ILE A 251 4.78 -25.21 0.75
C ILE A 251 4.79 -23.85 0.04
N LEU A 252 4.61 -22.74 0.76
CA LEU A 252 4.70 -21.39 0.19
C LEU A 252 6.09 -21.09 -0.36
N LYS A 253 7.16 -21.45 0.36
CA LYS A 253 8.55 -21.33 -0.13
C LYS A 253 8.75 -22.06 -1.46
N THR A 254 8.17 -23.24 -1.63
CA THR A 254 8.24 -23.97 -2.90
C THR A 254 7.31 -23.36 -3.96
N ALA A 255 6.14 -22.85 -3.59
CA ALA A 255 5.19 -22.25 -4.53
C ALA A 255 5.77 -21.03 -5.25
N VAL A 256 6.50 -20.16 -4.54
CA VAL A 256 7.13 -18.95 -5.14
C VAL A 256 8.20 -19.27 -6.19
N THR A 257 8.71 -20.51 -6.25
CA THR A 257 9.66 -20.93 -7.30
C THR A 257 8.97 -21.48 -8.55
N LYS A 258 7.71 -21.90 -8.39
CA LYS A 258 6.89 -22.60 -9.39
C LYS A 258 5.81 -21.70 -10.03
N ARG A 259 5.31 -20.68 -9.32
CA ARG A 259 4.21 -19.82 -9.78
C ARG A 259 4.52 -18.33 -9.63
N SER A 260 4.02 -17.55 -10.57
CA SER A 260 4.07 -16.07 -10.54
C SER A 260 2.84 -15.44 -9.87
N ALA A 261 1.75 -16.18 -9.71
CA ALA A 261 0.54 -15.73 -9.02
C ALA A 261 0.15 -16.73 -7.93
N ILE A 262 0.07 -16.25 -6.69
CA ILE A 262 -0.17 -17.06 -5.51
C ILE A 262 -1.25 -16.38 -4.67
N LYS A 263 -2.20 -17.19 -4.17
CA LYS A 263 -3.18 -16.74 -3.19
C LYS A 263 -2.94 -17.44 -1.88
N ILE A 264 -3.06 -16.71 -0.78
CA ILE A 264 -2.89 -17.23 0.57
C ILE A 264 -4.12 -16.94 1.44
N ASP A 265 -4.42 -17.78 2.42
CA ASP A 265 -5.52 -17.58 3.37
C ASP A 265 -5.12 -17.99 4.79
N GLY A 266 -5.63 -17.27 5.79
CA GLY A 266 -5.32 -17.47 7.20
C GLY A 266 -3.92 -17.00 7.61
N THR A 267 -3.42 -17.54 8.73
CA THR A 267 -2.07 -17.25 9.25
C THR A 267 -1.10 -18.38 8.89
N ILE A 268 -0.27 -18.17 7.88
CA ILE A 268 0.82 -19.09 7.51
C ILE A 268 1.99 -18.82 8.43
N LYS A 269 2.34 -19.81 9.26
CA LYS A 269 3.29 -19.65 10.35
C LYS A 269 4.53 -20.53 10.16
N ALA A 270 5.71 -19.95 10.34
CA ALA A 270 6.97 -20.71 10.37
C ALA A 270 7.10 -21.51 11.69
N THR A 271 7.60 -22.75 11.60
CA THR A 271 7.82 -23.65 12.75
C THR A 271 9.31 -23.93 12.97
N ASP A 272 9.64 -24.78 13.96
CA ASP A 272 11.02 -25.21 14.20
C ASP A 272 11.50 -26.29 13.21
N ASP A 273 10.56 -26.92 12.49
CA ASP A 273 10.83 -27.97 11.53
C ASP A 273 11.66 -27.44 10.36
N ASN A 274 12.71 -28.19 10.00
CA ASN A 274 13.70 -27.76 8.99
C ASN A 274 13.07 -27.40 7.64
N ASN A 275 11.98 -28.07 7.28
CA ASN A 275 11.32 -27.89 6.00
C ASN A 275 10.18 -26.83 6.05
N ASN A 276 9.92 -26.23 7.21
CA ASN A 276 8.81 -25.30 7.45
C ASN A 276 9.27 -24.00 8.13
N LYS A 277 10.51 -23.59 7.84
CA LYS A 277 11.16 -22.37 8.32
C LYS A 277 12.01 -21.70 7.23
N ASP A 278 12.87 -20.77 7.61
CA ASP A 278 13.70 -19.92 6.76
C ASP A 278 12.94 -18.92 5.89
N GLN A 279 13.68 -17.97 5.34
CA GLN A 279 13.15 -16.93 4.46
C GLN A 279 12.57 -17.48 3.15
N ILE A 280 11.56 -16.78 2.65
CA ILE A 280 10.99 -17.00 1.33
C ILE A 280 11.85 -16.22 0.32
N LEU A 281 12.57 -16.96 -0.53
CA LEU A 281 13.49 -16.40 -1.50
C LEU A 281 12.78 -16.11 -2.83
N ILE A 282 12.75 -14.85 -3.23
CA ILE A 282 12.14 -14.39 -4.49
C ILE A 282 13.24 -14.26 -5.55
N LEU A 283 13.32 -15.28 -6.42
CA LEU A 283 14.24 -15.36 -7.56
C LEU A 283 13.57 -15.18 -8.93
N LYS A 284 12.24 -14.99 -8.93
CA LYS A 284 11.41 -14.73 -10.10
C LYS A 284 10.34 -13.71 -9.69
N ASP A 285 9.70 -13.07 -10.65
CA ASP A 285 8.58 -12.18 -10.38
C ASP A 285 7.38 -12.94 -9.79
N VAL A 286 6.89 -12.48 -8.65
CA VAL A 286 5.77 -13.12 -7.94
C VAL A 286 4.78 -12.07 -7.43
N ASN A 287 3.50 -12.37 -7.60
CA ASN A 287 2.36 -11.69 -7.01
C ASN A 287 1.71 -12.61 -5.95
N ILE A 288 1.61 -12.12 -4.71
CA ILE A 288 0.97 -12.82 -3.60
C ILE A 288 -0.20 -11.98 -3.11
N VAL A 289 -1.40 -12.58 -3.14
CA VAL A 289 -2.64 -11.94 -2.68
C VAL A 289 -3.21 -12.70 -1.49
N GLY A 290 -3.44 -11.99 -0.39
CA GLY A 290 -4.09 -12.55 0.79
C GLY A 290 -5.62 -12.51 0.67
N LYS A 291 -6.28 -13.63 0.93
CA LYS A 291 -7.71 -13.67 1.27
C LYS A 291 -7.87 -13.18 2.72
N ASN A 292 -8.89 -12.37 2.98
CA ASN A 292 -9.27 -11.91 4.33
C ASN A 292 -8.10 -11.32 5.17
N ASN A 293 -7.18 -10.58 4.54
CA ASN A 293 -6.01 -10.00 5.20
C ASN A 293 -5.11 -11.06 5.87
N ALA A 294 -4.80 -12.11 5.09
CA ALA A 294 -3.94 -13.22 5.47
C ALA A 294 -2.61 -12.76 6.06
N ASN A 295 -2.05 -13.54 6.97
CA ASN A 295 -0.84 -13.20 7.71
C ASN A 295 0.29 -14.17 7.42
N LEU A 296 1.45 -13.63 7.05
CA LEU A 296 2.72 -14.35 7.04
C LEU A 296 3.42 -14.08 8.37
N ASP A 297 3.33 -15.03 9.29
CA ASP A 297 3.93 -14.98 10.62
C ASP A 297 5.24 -15.79 10.63
N ALA A 298 6.38 -15.11 10.51
CA ALA A 298 7.69 -15.76 10.58
C ALA A 298 8.07 -16.23 12.00
N ASN A 299 7.22 -15.99 13.00
CA ASN A 299 7.31 -16.52 14.35
C ASN A 299 8.65 -16.23 15.04
N ASN A 300 9.27 -15.10 14.70
CA ASN A 300 10.60 -14.67 15.13
C ASN A 300 11.74 -15.65 14.77
N LYS A 301 11.53 -16.51 13.76
CA LYS A 301 12.52 -17.53 13.37
C LYS A 301 13.40 -17.11 12.20
N ASN A 302 12.88 -16.27 11.31
CA ASN A 302 13.57 -15.90 10.08
C ASN A 302 13.06 -14.56 9.52
N ARG A 303 13.80 -14.04 8.54
CA ARG A 303 13.31 -13.02 7.62
C ARG A 303 12.08 -13.56 6.89
N ILE A 304 11.05 -12.74 6.60
CA ILE A 304 9.92 -13.21 5.78
C ILE A 304 10.36 -13.35 4.31
N PHE A 305 10.78 -12.26 3.66
CA PHE A 305 11.17 -12.26 2.24
C PHE A 305 12.61 -11.79 2.02
N TYR A 306 13.32 -12.49 1.14
CA TYR A 306 14.53 -11.99 0.49
C TYR A 306 14.26 -11.83 -1.01
N VAL A 307 14.33 -10.60 -1.52
CA VAL A 307 14.03 -10.28 -2.91
C VAL A 307 15.32 -9.84 -3.62
N LYS A 308 15.73 -10.60 -4.65
CA LYS A 308 16.99 -10.37 -5.36
C LYS A 308 16.73 -10.06 -6.82
N ARG A 309 16.88 -8.81 -7.25
CA ARG A 309 16.77 -8.38 -8.67
C ARG A 309 15.46 -8.77 -9.37
N ASN A 310 14.40 -8.99 -8.61
CA ASN A 310 13.09 -9.43 -9.10
C ASN A 310 11.98 -8.60 -8.46
N THR A 311 10.76 -8.80 -8.97
CA THR A 311 9.55 -8.14 -8.51
C THR A 311 8.80 -8.96 -7.47
N LEU A 312 8.43 -8.33 -6.36
CA LEU A 312 7.50 -8.89 -5.38
C LEU A 312 6.28 -7.98 -5.27
N LYS A 313 5.09 -8.48 -5.62
CA LYS A 313 3.83 -7.77 -5.40
C LYS A 313 3.07 -8.41 -4.26
N LEU A 314 2.68 -7.61 -3.27
CA LEU A 314 1.92 -8.04 -2.10
C LEU A 314 0.62 -7.25 -2.03
N GLU A 315 -0.50 -7.96 -1.99
CA GLU A 315 -1.82 -7.36 -1.85
C GLU A 315 -2.63 -8.00 -0.70
N ASN A 316 -3.20 -7.16 0.17
CA ASN A 316 -4.09 -7.58 1.27
C ASN A 316 -3.44 -8.62 2.20
N ILE A 317 -2.20 -8.33 2.64
CA ILE A 317 -1.38 -9.24 3.45
C ILE A 317 -0.85 -8.52 4.69
N LYS A 318 -0.71 -9.26 5.79
CA LYS A 318 0.10 -8.88 6.94
C LYS A 318 1.45 -9.59 6.91
N LEU A 319 2.51 -8.84 7.19
CA LEU A 319 3.86 -9.35 7.40
C LEU A 319 4.19 -9.19 8.88
N SER A 320 4.33 -10.31 9.60
CA SER A 320 4.54 -10.27 11.04
C SER A 320 5.65 -11.16 11.57
N LYS A 321 6.26 -10.68 12.67
CA LYS A 321 7.28 -11.41 13.45
C LYS A 321 8.44 -11.93 12.60
N GLY A 322 8.81 -11.19 11.56
CA GLY A 322 10.05 -11.38 10.83
C GLY A 322 11.25 -11.02 11.72
N LYS A 323 12.27 -11.87 11.74
CA LYS A 323 13.51 -11.64 12.52
C LYS A 323 14.74 -11.99 11.69
N ALA A 324 15.64 -11.04 11.52
CA ALA A 324 16.91 -11.23 10.85
C ALA A 324 17.96 -10.24 11.36
N GLU A 325 19.19 -10.29 10.86
CA GLU A 325 20.19 -9.25 11.15
C GLU A 325 19.75 -7.87 10.63
N THR A 326 19.16 -7.87 9.43
CA THR A 326 18.62 -6.70 8.73
C THR A 326 17.38 -7.09 7.94
N GLY A 327 16.40 -6.20 7.83
CA GLY A 327 15.18 -6.45 7.03
C GLY A 327 14.42 -7.65 7.56
N GLY A 328 13.87 -7.56 8.77
CA GLY A 328 13.12 -8.66 9.40
C GLY A 328 11.91 -9.08 8.56
N ALA A 329 11.16 -8.12 8.02
CA ALA A 329 10.11 -8.44 7.05
C ALA A 329 10.69 -8.66 5.66
N ILE A 330 11.32 -7.65 5.07
CA ILE A 330 11.80 -7.70 3.68
C ILE A 330 13.25 -7.21 3.58
N TYR A 331 14.07 -8.01 2.91
CA TYR A 331 15.36 -7.56 2.39
C TYR A 331 15.27 -7.47 0.86
N GLY A 332 15.42 -6.26 0.33
CA GLY A 332 15.39 -5.99 -1.11
C GLY A 332 16.79 -5.65 -1.65
N LYS A 333 17.27 -6.39 -2.65
CA LYS A 333 18.55 -6.14 -3.33
C LYS A 333 18.35 -5.90 -4.82
N GLY A 334 18.35 -4.63 -5.20
CA GLY A 334 18.02 -4.17 -6.56
C GLY A 334 16.65 -4.66 -7.03
N SER A 335 15.67 -4.70 -6.14
CA SER A 335 14.35 -5.33 -6.35
C SER A 335 13.23 -4.31 -6.44
N ASP A 336 12.17 -4.63 -7.18
CA ASP A 336 10.95 -3.83 -7.23
C ASP A 336 9.87 -4.47 -6.33
N ILE A 337 9.51 -3.80 -5.24
CA ILE A 337 8.56 -4.30 -4.22
C ILE A 337 7.30 -3.44 -4.28
N TYR A 338 6.14 -4.06 -4.50
CA TYR A 338 4.85 -3.38 -4.55
C TYR A 338 3.99 -3.79 -3.37
N LEU A 339 3.50 -2.80 -2.63
CA LEU A 339 2.64 -2.99 -1.48
C LEU A 339 1.28 -2.34 -1.75
N LYS A 340 0.22 -3.13 -1.62
CA LYS A 340 -1.17 -2.67 -1.68
C LYS A 340 -1.97 -3.26 -0.53
N LYS A 341 -2.60 -2.42 0.30
CA LYS A 341 -3.37 -2.91 1.47
C LYS A 341 -2.53 -3.78 2.43
N VAL A 342 -1.27 -3.42 2.67
CA VAL A 342 -0.32 -4.23 3.45
C VAL A 342 -0.18 -3.70 4.88
N THR A 343 -0.12 -4.62 5.85
CA THR A 343 0.22 -4.32 7.26
C THR A 343 1.57 -4.94 7.61
N ILE A 344 2.47 -4.17 8.21
CA ILE A 344 3.80 -4.60 8.61
C ILE A 344 3.93 -4.38 10.13
N GLN A 345 4.08 -5.46 10.88
CA GLN A 345 4.01 -5.40 12.36
C GLN A 345 4.92 -6.42 13.05
N PHE A 346 5.38 -6.10 14.25
CA PHE A 346 6.13 -6.97 15.15
C PHE A 346 7.43 -7.55 14.56
N ASN A 347 8.00 -6.93 13.52
CA ASN A 347 9.27 -7.37 12.95
C ASN A 347 10.44 -6.82 13.76
N THR A 348 11.56 -7.53 13.75
CA THR A 348 12.77 -7.21 14.50
C THR A 348 14.01 -7.38 13.62
N ALA A 349 15.02 -6.53 13.85
CA ALA A 349 16.36 -6.70 13.31
C ALA A 349 17.36 -6.74 14.45
N THR A 350 18.23 -7.75 14.53
CA THR A 350 19.19 -7.89 15.64
C THR A 350 20.21 -6.75 15.69
N ASN A 351 20.51 -6.13 14.55
CA ASN A 351 21.41 -4.97 14.48
C ASN A 351 20.66 -3.63 14.56
N ASN A 352 19.38 -3.63 15.00
CA ASN A 352 18.51 -2.45 15.09
C ASN A 352 18.48 -1.59 13.81
N THR A 353 18.62 -2.24 12.65
CA THR A 353 18.78 -1.59 11.35
C THR A 353 17.83 -2.20 10.33
N GLY A 354 16.85 -1.41 9.91
CA GLY A 354 15.81 -1.78 8.95
C GLY A 354 14.98 -2.96 9.44
N LYS A 355 14.42 -2.89 10.66
CA LYS A 355 13.68 -4.03 11.24
C LYS A 355 12.54 -4.52 10.36
N ASP A 356 11.88 -3.60 9.66
CA ASP A 356 10.83 -3.93 8.72
C ASP A 356 11.49 -4.20 7.37
N PHE A 357 12.01 -3.15 6.72
CA PHE A 357 12.63 -3.28 5.41
C PHE A 357 14.09 -2.85 5.43
N TYR A 358 14.90 -3.58 4.67
CA TYR A 358 16.27 -3.23 4.34
C TYR A 358 16.44 -3.25 2.83
N LEU A 359 16.61 -2.07 2.22
CA LEU A 359 16.62 -1.87 0.79
C LEU A 359 18.01 -1.45 0.32
N VAL A 360 18.54 -2.15 -0.68
CA VAL A 360 19.93 -2.00 -1.12
C VAL A 360 19.99 -1.71 -2.61
N GLY A 361 20.91 -0.82 -2.99
CA GLY A 361 21.14 -0.45 -4.39
C GLY A 361 19.88 0.14 -5.01
N ASN A 362 19.64 -0.07 -6.30
CA ASN A 362 18.52 0.50 -7.07
C ASN A 362 17.13 -0.11 -6.77
N SER A 363 16.90 -0.60 -5.54
CA SER A 363 15.60 -1.16 -5.14
C SER A 363 14.49 -0.10 -5.18
N LYS A 364 13.27 -0.50 -5.52
CA LYS A 364 12.10 0.37 -5.55
C LYS A 364 11.04 -0.15 -4.61
N LEU A 365 10.46 0.74 -3.82
CA LEU A 365 9.34 0.43 -2.96
C LEU A 365 8.12 1.23 -3.40
N HIS A 366 7.16 0.52 -3.99
CA HIS A 366 5.90 1.07 -4.46
C HIS A 366 4.83 0.89 -3.38
N MET A 367 4.12 1.97 -3.06
CA MET A 367 3.07 1.99 -2.04
C MET A 367 1.77 2.51 -2.64
N GLU A 368 0.72 1.70 -2.54
CA GLU A 368 -0.63 2.01 -3.02
C GLU A 368 -1.69 1.72 -1.95
N ASP A 369 -2.69 2.59 -1.84
CA ASP A 369 -3.83 2.44 -0.93
C ASP A 369 -3.36 2.29 0.54
N ARG A 370 -4.07 1.53 1.38
CA ARG A 370 -3.78 1.39 2.81
C ARG A 370 -2.41 0.73 3.08
N ILE A 371 -1.48 1.48 3.66
CA ILE A 371 -0.20 0.97 4.17
C ILE A 371 -0.11 1.24 5.67
N THR A 372 0.17 0.19 6.45
CA THR A 372 0.18 0.27 7.92
C THR A 372 1.48 -0.30 8.47
N PHE A 373 2.12 0.45 9.34
CA PHE A 373 3.32 0.07 10.07
C PHE A 373 3.09 0.21 11.59
N ASP A 374 3.87 -0.48 12.41
CA ASP A 374 3.93 -0.23 13.85
C ASP A 374 4.52 1.15 14.18
N SER A 375 4.34 1.64 15.40
CA SER A 375 4.83 2.97 15.80
C SER A 375 6.36 3.09 15.79
N ASP A 376 7.05 1.99 16.07
CA ASP A 376 8.51 1.89 16.12
C ASP A 376 9.09 1.33 14.80
N ASN A 377 8.34 1.44 13.69
CA ASN A 377 8.75 0.94 12.38
C ASN A 377 10.08 1.53 11.92
N GLN A 378 10.77 0.79 11.04
CA GLN A 378 12.03 1.25 10.47
C GLN A 378 12.29 0.65 9.10
N ILE A 379 12.42 1.52 8.10
CA ILE A 379 12.95 1.21 6.79
C ILE A 379 14.40 1.71 6.71
N TYR A 380 15.31 0.86 6.26
CA TYR A 380 16.70 1.23 6.05
C TYR A 380 17.06 1.22 4.56
N ILE A 381 17.78 2.27 4.13
CA ILE A 381 18.31 2.39 2.77
C ILE A 381 19.83 2.33 2.79
N GLU A 382 20.36 1.28 2.17
CA GLU A 382 21.78 1.11 1.92
C GLU A 382 22.12 1.48 0.46
N ARG A 383 23.18 2.26 0.28
CA ARG A 383 23.71 2.61 -1.05
C ARG A 383 24.67 1.54 -1.55
N ILE A 384 24.71 1.32 -2.87
CA ILE A 384 25.80 0.61 -3.55
C ILE A 384 26.45 1.57 -4.54
N VAL A 385 27.66 2.06 -4.23
CA VAL A 385 28.45 2.98 -5.06
C VAL A 385 27.67 4.24 -5.48
N TYR A 386 26.87 4.17 -6.55
CA TYR A 386 26.02 5.25 -7.07
C TYR A 386 24.51 4.95 -7.01
N ASP A 387 24.12 3.70 -6.73
CA ASP A 387 22.73 3.26 -6.71
C ASP A 387 22.15 3.28 -5.31
N TYR A 388 20.88 3.64 -5.23
CA TYR A 388 20.14 3.72 -3.96
C TYR A 388 18.65 3.51 -4.16
N ALA A 389 17.97 3.16 -3.06
CA ALA A 389 16.57 2.79 -3.11
C ALA A 389 15.65 4.02 -3.18
N LYS A 390 14.55 3.90 -3.92
CA LYS A 390 13.54 4.95 -4.08
C LYS A 390 12.15 4.48 -3.68
N PHE A 391 11.31 5.41 -3.24
CA PHE A 391 9.90 5.19 -2.97
C PHE A 391 9.04 5.74 -4.10
N TYR A 392 8.01 5.00 -4.47
CA TYR A 392 7.03 5.39 -5.47
C TYR A 392 5.64 5.34 -4.86
N LEU A 393 4.92 6.46 -4.91
CA LEU A 393 3.64 6.60 -4.24
C LEU A 393 2.50 6.73 -5.24
N LYS A 394 1.42 5.97 -5.01
CA LYS A 394 0.19 6.02 -5.81
C LYS A 394 -1.02 6.03 -4.88
N GLU A 395 -1.59 7.21 -4.65
CA GLU A 395 -2.70 7.42 -3.71
C GLU A 395 -2.48 6.69 -2.35
N PRO A 396 -1.32 6.87 -1.70
CA PRO A 396 -0.99 6.11 -0.50
C PRO A 396 -1.84 6.56 0.69
N LYS A 397 -2.54 5.63 1.33
CA LYS A 397 -3.25 5.83 2.60
C LYS A 397 -2.39 5.33 3.76
N ILE A 398 -1.28 6.02 4.00
CA ILE A 398 -0.34 5.74 5.10
C ILE A 398 -1.01 6.12 6.42
N GLN A 399 -1.27 5.13 7.28
CA GLN A 399 -2.00 5.34 8.53
C GLN A 399 -1.14 5.87 9.68
N ARG A 400 0.18 5.66 9.61
CA ARG A 400 1.15 6.09 10.63
C ARG A 400 2.44 6.55 9.97
N PRO A 401 3.17 7.50 10.57
CA PRO A 401 4.44 7.94 10.02
C PRO A 401 5.43 6.79 9.82
N ILE A 402 6.12 6.79 8.68
CA ILE A 402 7.11 5.80 8.28
C ILE A 402 8.49 6.36 8.62
N ASN A 403 9.25 5.64 9.44
CA ASN A 403 10.59 6.07 9.82
C ASN A 403 11.63 5.47 8.87
N ILE A 404 12.42 6.34 8.25
CA ILE A 404 13.47 5.99 7.29
C ILE A 404 14.84 6.31 7.90
N LYS A 405 15.78 5.37 7.75
CA LYS A 405 17.19 5.55 8.08
C LYS A 405 18.05 5.29 6.84
N TYR A 406 19.05 6.14 6.61
CA TYR A 406 19.98 6.03 5.49
C TYR A 406 21.37 5.61 6.01
N TYR A 407 22.11 4.80 5.26
CA TYR A 407 23.48 4.40 5.63
C TYR A 407 24.46 5.58 5.72
N ASN A 408 24.31 6.56 4.83
CA ASN A 408 25.09 7.80 4.83
C ASN A 408 24.22 8.88 4.19
N ILE A 409 23.48 9.61 5.02
CA ILE A 409 22.47 10.56 4.57
C ILE A 409 23.04 11.72 3.74
N ASP A 410 24.31 12.10 3.95
CA ASP A 410 24.97 13.18 3.21
C ASP A 410 25.09 12.88 1.72
N PHE A 411 25.33 11.62 1.34
CA PHE A 411 25.35 11.21 -0.06
C PHE A 411 24.00 11.42 -0.76
N PHE A 412 22.91 11.29 0.00
CA PHE A 412 21.57 11.46 -0.52
C PHE A 412 21.15 12.93 -0.59
N LYS A 413 22.01 13.87 -0.17
CA LYS A 413 21.74 15.31 -0.33
C LYS A 413 21.44 15.63 -1.80
N ASN A 414 20.38 16.39 -2.01
CA ASN A 414 19.84 16.80 -3.30
C ASN A 414 19.44 15.63 -4.21
N LYS A 415 19.28 14.41 -3.66
CA LYS A 415 18.76 13.25 -4.38
C LYS A 415 17.27 13.10 -4.16
N GLU A 416 16.59 12.79 -5.26
CA GLU A 416 15.20 12.36 -5.24
C GLU A 416 15.10 11.00 -4.54
N VAL A 417 14.28 10.92 -3.50
CA VAL A 417 14.08 9.67 -2.74
C VAL A 417 12.64 9.20 -2.78
N ILE A 418 11.69 10.11 -2.97
CA ILE A 418 10.26 9.79 -3.11
C ILE A 418 9.79 10.43 -4.40
N THR A 419 9.01 9.71 -5.19
CA THR A 419 8.36 10.25 -6.39
C THR A 419 6.95 9.70 -6.50
N SER A 420 6.08 10.40 -7.21
CA SER A 420 4.75 9.87 -7.51
C SER A 420 4.79 8.85 -8.65
N ASP A 421 3.72 8.08 -8.78
CA ASP A 421 3.29 7.56 -10.08
C ASP A 421 2.71 8.72 -10.92
N ASN A 422 2.85 8.69 -12.25
CA ASN A 422 2.52 9.80 -13.17
C ASN A 422 1.06 10.29 -13.08
N ASN A 423 0.18 9.52 -12.44
CA ASN A 423 -1.24 9.81 -12.29
C ASN A 423 -1.63 10.34 -10.90
N TYR A 424 -0.66 10.58 -10.01
CA TYR A 424 -0.89 11.11 -8.66
C TYR A 424 0.00 12.34 -8.42
N THR A 425 -0.54 13.37 -7.77
CA THR A 425 0.22 14.55 -7.36
C THR A 425 0.55 14.45 -5.87
N LEU A 426 1.83 14.39 -5.52
CA LEU A 426 2.29 14.42 -4.14
C LEU A 426 1.89 15.73 -3.46
N THR A 427 1.52 15.64 -2.19
CA THR A 427 1.25 16.80 -1.33
C THR A 427 2.33 16.92 -0.25
N GLU A 428 2.43 18.09 0.39
CA GLU A 428 3.27 18.25 1.59
C GLU A 428 2.84 17.30 2.71
N GLU A 429 1.54 16.98 2.81
CA GLU A 429 1.02 16.03 3.80
C GLU A 429 1.54 14.61 3.55
N ASP A 430 1.59 14.16 2.29
CA ASP A 430 2.11 12.82 1.96
C ASP A 430 3.58 12.69 2.30
N ILE A 431 4.37 13.71 2.03
CA ILE A 431 5.79 13.75 2.37
C ILE A 431 5.98 13.83 3.89
N GLY A 432 5.12 14.59 4.58
CA GLY A 432 5.11 14.69 6.04
C GLY A 432 4.84 13.37 6.77
N LYS A 433 4.33 12.34 6.07
CA LYS A 433 4.18 10.98 6.60
C LYS A 433 5.50 10.21 6.69
N PHE A 434 6.61 10.73 6.16
CA PHE A 434 7.94 10.12 6.25
C PHE A 434 8.83 10.88 7.22
N LYS A 435 9.41 10.16 8.19
CA LYS A 435 10.29 10.71 9.23
C LYS A 435 11.70 10.16 9.07
N LEU A 436 12.70 11.03 9.16
CA LEU A 436 14.10 10.63 9.10
C LEU A 436 14.62 10.34 10.52
N LEU A 437 15.33 9.22 10.70
CA LEU A 437 15.84 8.78 12.01
C LEU A 437 17.30 9.15 12.30
N ASP A 438 17.94 10.00 11.49
CA ASP A 438 19.31 10.45 11.76
C ASP A 438 19.33 11.84 12.42
N ASN A 439 20.03 11.93 13.54
CA ASN A 439 20.11 13.12 14.40
C ASN A 439 21.38 13.93 14.16
N ARG A 440 22.22 13.49 13.22
CA ARG A 440 23.43 14.21 12.83
C ARG A 440 23.12 14.84 11.48
N PHE A 441 23.05 16.17 11.47
CA PHE A 441 22.69 17.02 10.34
C PHE A 441 21.19 17.13 10.08
N VAL A 442 20.74 18.37 9.95
CA VAL A 442 19.36 18.79 9.77
C VAL A 442 18.93 18.55 8.31
N ILE A 443 18.98 17.30 7.85
CA ILE A 443 18.50 16.93 6.51
C ILE A 443 17.01 16.60 6.62
N ASN A 444 16.20 17.08 5.69
CA ASN A 444 14.75 16.86 5.66
C ASN A 444 14.27 16.59 4.21
N LEU A 445 13.08 16.03 4.09
CA LEU A 445 12.40 15.85 2.81
C LEU A 445 11.79 17.18 2.38
N LYS A 446 12.25 17.69 1.24
CA LYS A 446 11.69 18.86 0.57
C LYS A 446 10.76 18.40 -0.53
N HIS A 447 9.54 18.91 -0.50
CA HIS A 447 8.61 18.76 -1.62
C HIS A 447 9.06 19.63 -2.80
N GLU A 448 9.24 19.02 -3.97
CA GLU A 448 9.52 19.71 -5.22
C GLU A 448 8.56 19.17 -6.30
N GLU A 449 7.54 19.96 -6.66
CA GLU A 449 6.53 19.62 -7.67
C GLU A 449 5.79 18.30 -7.39
N ASN A 450 6.32 17.18 -7.87
CA ASN A 450 5.73 15.84 -7.72
C ASN A 450 6.73 14.79 -7.19
N LYS A 451 7.76 15.27 -6.50
CA LYS A 451 8.82 14.46 -5.89
C LYS A 451 9.23 15.02 -4.53
N ALA A 452 9.88 14.19 -3.73
CA ALA A 452 10.60 14.61 -2.52
C ALA A 452 12.11 14.41 -2.70
N VAL A 453 12.85 15.46 -2.41
CA VAL A 453 14.31 15.49 -2.45
C VAL A 453 14.83 15.65 -1.03
N LEU A 454 15.88 14.91 -0.66
CA LEU A 454 16.56 15.15 0.62
C LEU A 454 17.35 16.45 0.51
N SER A 455 17.01 17.43 1.35
CA SER A 455 17.64 18.75 1.36
C SER A 455 18.19 19.06 2.74
N LYS A 456 19.28 19.83 2.80
CA LYS A 456 19.77 20.35 4.07
C LYS A 456 18.89 21.53 4.47
N ILE A 457 18.37 21.47 5.69
CA ILE A 457 17.78 22.62 6.37
C ILE A 457 18.88 23.20 7.26
N HIS A 458 19.10 24.51 7.22
CA HIS A 458 19.89 25.15 8.27
C HIS A 458 18.97 25.45 9.46
N GLN A 459 19.15 24.75 10.59
CA GLN A 459 18.33 24.89 11.82
C GLN A 459 19.17 25.21 13.06
N ALA A 460 20.39 25.73 12.90
CA ALA A 460 21.03 26.41 14.01
C ALA A 460 20.12 27.57 14.46
N ALA A 461 20.10 27.90 15.74
CA ALA A 461 19.36 29.05 16.22
C ALA A 461 19.94 30.31 15.57
N ILE A 462 19.23 30.85 14.57
CA ILE A 462 19.59 32.13 13.94
C ILE A 462 18.91 33.21 14.77
N SER A 463 19.72 34.00 15.47
CA SER A 463 19.28 35.07 16.37
C SER A 463 19.82 36.44 15.96
N THR A 464 20.89 36.48 15.18
CA THR A 464 21.54 37.71 14.71
C THR A 464 21.61 37.81 13.19
N TRP A 465 21.84 39.03 12.69
CA TRP A 465 21.96 39.30 11.26
C TRP A 465 23.17 38.59 10.64
N ASN A 466 24.30 38.59 11.35
CA ASN A 466 25.52 37.93 10.90
C ASN A 466 25.39 36.40 10.91
N GLU A 467 24.64 35.81 11.84
CA GLU A 467 24.31 34.39 11.81
C GLU A 467 23.46 34.05 10.58
N LEU A 468 22.47 34.90 10.22
CA LEU A 468 21.68 34.68 9.02
C LEU A 468 22.53 34.82 7.74
N GLN A 469 23.38 35.84 7.65
CA GLN A 469 24.32 35.97 6.53
C GLN A 469 25.29 34.79 6.47
N GLY A 470 25.79 34.31 7.61
CA GLY A 470 26.63 33.12 7.73
C GLY A 470 25.90 31.86 7.24
N ALA A 471 24.63 31.70 7.61
CA ALA A 471 23.78 30.62 7.12
C ALA A 471 23.55 30.69 5.61
N ILE A 472 23.32 31.88 5.05
CA ILE A 472 23.20 32.10 3.59
C ILE A 472 24.50 31.73 2.87
N ASN A 473 25.65 32.16 3.41
CA ASN A 473 26.96 31.89 2.82
C ASN A 473 27.31 30.40 2.88
N GLY A 474 27.06 29.75 4.01
CA GLY A 474 27.36 28.34 4.26
C GLY A 474 26.32 27.34 3.73
N ALA A 475 25.17 27.82 3.26
CA ALA A 475 24.18 26.98 2.58
C ALA A 475 24.66 26.61 1.17
N ASP A 476 24.33 25.42 0.71
CA ASP A 476 24.54 25.03 -0.68
C ASP A 476 23.35 25.47 -1.55
N SER A 477 23.57 25.57 -2.86
CA SER A 477 22.49 25.88 -3.81
C SER A 477 21.36 24.84 -3.71
N GLY A 478 20.14 25.30 -3.45
CA GLY A 478 18.91 24.51 -3.25
C GLY A 478 18.48 24.34 -1.79
N ASP A 479 19.34 24.69 -0.83
CA ASP A 479 19.08 24.52 0.61
C ASP A 479 17.95 25.44 1.12
N THR A 480 17.37 25.05 2.27
CA THR A 480 16.36 25.83 2.98
C THR A 480 16.90 26.35 4.31
N ILE A 481 16.67 27.63 4.60
CA ILE A 481 17.03 28.28 5.87
C ILE A 481 15.73 28.60 6.61
N LYS A 482 15.61 28.13 7.86
CA LYS A 482 14.42 28.36 8.70
C LYS A 482 14.82 29.06 10.00
N PHE A 483 14.05 30.06 10.41
CA PHE A 483 14.26 30.76 11.68
C PHE A 483 12.96 31.39 12.22
N ASN A 484 12.84 31.50 13.54
CA ASN A 484 11.68 32.07 14.23
C ASN A 484 11.97 33.40 14.95
N GLN A 485 13.25 33.72 15.20
CA GLN A 485 13.57 34.95 15.93
C GLN A 485 13.57 36.16 14.99
N SER A 486 13.00 37.27 15.46
CA SER A 486 13.10 38.54 14.76
C SER A 486 14.52 39.10 14.90
N ILE A 487 15.12 39.49 13.79
CA ILE A 487 16.52 39.89 13.71
C ILE A 487 16.60 41.38 13.37
N LYS A 488 17.51 42.08 14.03
CA LYS A 488 17.79 43.50 13.83
C LYS A 488 19.23 43.72 13.40
N ALA A 489 19.44 44.55 12.38
CA ALA A 489 20.74 45.01 11.92
C ALA A 489 21.39 46.00 12.90
N ASP A 490 22.71 46.14 12.83
CA ASP A 490 23.49 47.12 13.58
C ASP A 490 24.47 47.87 12.67
N ILE A 491 25.42 48.61 13.25
CA ILE A 491 26.36 49.42 12.46
C ILE A 491 27.43 48.60 11.71
N THR A 492 27.59 47.32 12.06
CA THR A 492 28.58 46.40 11.47
C THR A 492 27.99 45.52 10.38
N THR A 493 26.66 45.45 10.29
CA THR A 493 25.97 44.57 9.36
C THR A 493 25.98 45.13 7.93
N VAL A 494 25.85 44.22 6.97
CA VAL A 494 25.73 44.50 5.53
C VAL A 494 24.44 43.88 4.99
N PRO A 495 23.97 44.26 3.79
CA PRO A 495 22.82 43.62 3.15
C PRO A 495 22.92 42.10 3.12
N LEU A 496 21.80 41.40 3.29
CA LEU A 496 21.72 39.95 3.15
C LEU A 496 21.92 39.56 1.69
N LYS A 497 23.18 39.26 1.34
CA LYS A 497 23.58 38.96 -0.03
C LYS A 497 23.30 37.49 -0.36
N VAL A 498 22.52 37.25 -1.41
CA VAL A 498 22.15 35.92 -1.92
C VAL A 498 22.71 35.74 -3.33
N THR A 499 23.57 34.75 -3.49
CA THR A 499 24.29 34.44 -4.75
C THR A 499 23.99 33.05 -5.30
N LYS A 500 23.02 32.34 -4.71
CA LYS A 500 22.71 30.95 -5.05
C LYS A 500 21.23 30.64 -4.80
N ASN A 501 20.75 29.52 -5.34
CA ASN A 501 19.35 29.11 -5.17
C ASN A 501 19.08 28.83 -3.69
N LEU A 502 18.09 29.49 -3.08
CA LEU A 502 17.78 29.30 -1.67
C LEU A 502 16.29 29.47 -1.40
N THR A 503 15.82 28.80 -0.35
CA THR A 503 14.52 29.09 0.27
C THR A 503 14.75 29.58 1.69
N ILE A 504 14.23 30.75 2.05
CA ILE A 504 14.36 31.34 3.38
C ILE A 504 12.97 31.52 3.98
N ILE A 505 12.73 30.92 5.15
CA ILE A 505 11.40 30.82 5.75
C ILE A 505 11.42 31.30 7.20
N GLY A 506 10.50 32.22 7.50
CA GLY A 506 10.09 32.51 8.87
C GLY A 506 9.11 31.44 9.38
N THR A 507 9.41 30.78 10.50
CA THR A 507 8.57 29.64 10.96
C THR A 507 7.35 30.06 11.79
N ASP A 508 7.27 31.32 12.23
CA ASP A 508 6.07 31.89 12.84
C ASP A 508 5.19 32.58 11.77
N SER A 509 4.00 33.05 12.16
CA SER A 509 3.06 33.71 11.23
C SER A 509 3.68 34.90 10.47
N TYR A 510 4.74 35.52 11.01
CA TYR A 510 5.75 36.32 10.29
C TYR A 510 7.04 36.46 11.12
N THR A 511 8.22 36.21 10.54
CA THR A 511 9.51 36.50 11.18
C THR A 511 10.11 37.80 10.65
N THR A 512 10.53 38.72 11.53
CA THR A 512 10.98 40.07 11.13
C THR A 512 12.48 40.15 10.86
N LEU A 513 12.85 40.77 9.74
CA LEU A 513 14.18 41.23 9.37
C LEU A 513 14.16 42.76 9.31
N ASN A 514 14.68 43.39 10.36
CA ASN A 514 14.68 44.84 10.53
C ASN A 514 16.09 45.40 10.26
N ALA A 515 16.30 46.05 9.12
CA ALA A 515 17.60 46.64 8.77
C ALA A 515 17.95 47.92 9.56
N ASP A 516 17.09 48.36 10.49
CA ASP A 516 17.32 49.50 11.40
C ASP A 516 17.87 50.77 10.72
N ASN A 517 17.46 51.00 9.49
CA ASN A 517 17.92 52.09 8.63
C ASN A 517 19.43 52.11 8.33
N LYS A 518 20.13 50.98 8.47
CA LYS A 518 21.59 50.88 8.31
C LYS A 518 22.03 50.65 6.86
N HIS A 519 21.27 49.83 6.14
CA HIS A 519 21.51 49.45 4.76
C HIS A 519 20.20 48.91 4.15
N ARG A 520 20.24 48.39 2.91
CA ARG A 520 19.12 47.62 2.35
C ARG A 520 18.97 46.26 3.05
N VAL A 521 17.80 45.61 3.00
CA VAL A 521 17.61 44.32 3.68
C VAL A 521 18.24 43.16 2.88
N PHE A 522 17.79 42.94 1.64
CA PHE A 522 18.27 41.86 0.77
C PHE A 522 18.93 42.36 -0.50
N GLU A 523 19.90 41.58 -0.99
CA GLU A 523 20.58 41.77 -2.26
C GLU A 523 20.72 40.44 -3.01
N MET A 524 20.09 40.31 -4.17
CA MET A 524 20.35 39.21 -5.10
C MET A 524 21.43 39.63 -6.08
N ASP A 525 22.48 38.82 -6.25
CA ASP A 525 23.66 39.23 -7.02
C ASP A 525 24.42 38.08 -7.70
N GLU A 526 23.73 37.24 -8.47
CA GLU A 526 24.29 36.31 -9.47
C GLU A 526 23.22 35.95 -10.50
N SER A 527 23.65 35.44 -11.66
CA SER A 527 22.75 34.92 -12.69
C SER A 527 22.11 33.58 -12.30
N ASN A 528 20.96 33.27 -12.89
CA ASN A 528 20.25 31.99 -12.72
C ASN A 528 19.86 31.63 -11.27
N ILE A 529 19.75 32.62 -10.37
CA ILE A 529 19.33 32.39 -8.98
C ILE A 529 17.82 32.15 -8.92
N LYS A 530 17.40 31.19 -8.10
CA LYS A 530 16.02 31.04 -7.63
C LYS A 530 15.96 31.29 -6.12
N LEU A 531 15.45 32.45 -5.72
CA LEU A 531 15.27 32.82 -4.32
C LEU A 531 13.78 32.78 -3.94
N THR A 532 13.44 32.01 -2.91
CA THR A 532 12.11 32.02 -2.30
C THR A 532 12.17 32.58 -0.89
N LEU A 533 11.38 33.62 -0.60
CA LEU A 533 11.23 34.22 0.72
C LEU A 533 9.79 34.00 1.21
N LYS A 534 9.62 33.30 2.33
CA LYS A 534 8.30 32.91 2.86
C LYS A 534 8.11 33.34 4.31
N ASN A 535 6.94 33.91 4.62
CA ASN A 535 6.55 34.31 5.99
C ASN A 535 7.54 35.30 6.64
N LEU A 536 8.05 36.27 5.88
CA LEU A 536 9.00 37.26 6.39
C LEU A 536 8.38 38.67 6.45
N ILE A 537 8.82 39.49 7.41
CA ILE A 537 8.67 40.94 7.38
C ILE A 537 10.05 41.55 7.09
N ILE A 538 10.20 42.20 5.95
CA ILE A 538 11.42 42.84 5.45
C ILE A 538 11.24 44.35 5.63
N LYS A 539 11.90 44.93 6.62
CA LYS A 539 11.61 46.31 7.02
C LYS A 539 12.78 47.21 7.37
N ASN A 540 12.48 48.51 7.31
CA ASN A 540 13.37 49.60 7.69
C ASN A 540 14.73 49.55 6.98
N GLY A 541 14.79 49.00 5.77
CA GLY A 541 15.94 49.16 4.91
C GLY A 541 16.08 50.62 4.53
N LYS A 542 17.29 51.17 4.61
CA LYS A 542 17.54 52.56 4.21
C LYS A 542 18.85 52.68 3.44
N ILE A 543 18.78 53.35 2.31
CA ILE A 543 19.95 53.66 1.48
C ILE A 543 19.93 55.12 1.08
N ARG A 544 21.13 55.69 0.88
CA ARG A 544 21.31 57.00 0.26
C ARG A 544 21.77 56.77 -1.18
N ASN A 545 21.15 57.46 -2.14
CA ASN A 545 21.56 57.48 -3.54
C ASN A 545 21.77 56.07 -4.15
N GLY A 546 20.75 55.22 -4.05
CA GLY A 546 20.79 53.87 -4.62
C GLY A 546 19.39 53.31 -4.85
N TYR A 547 19.34 52.08 -5.33
CA TYR A 547 18.11 51.36 -5.65
C TYR A 547 17.81 50.27 -4.62
N GLY A 548 16.53 49.93 -4.42
CA GLY A 548 16.14 48.75 -3.63
C GLY A 548 16.49 48.86 -2.16
N ALA A 549 15.72 49.63 -1.37
CA ALA A 549 15.98 49.72 0.07
C ALA A 549 15.48 48.47 0.82
N GLY A 550 14.37 47.86 0.42
CA GLY A 550 13.95 46.55 0.95
C GLY A 550 14.70 45.42 0.27
N ILE A 551 14.35 45.15 -0.99
CA ILE A 551 14.95 44.09 -1.81
C ILE A 551 15.58 44.73 -3.05
N TYR A 552 16.87 44.50 -3.22
CA TYR A 552 17.63 44.87 -4.41
C TYR A 552 17.94 43.63 -5.24
N VAL A 553 17.45 43.58 -6.48
CA VAL A 553 17.90 42.60 -7.47
C VAL A 553 18.93 43.31 -8.37
N SER A 554 20.17 42.82 -8.39
CA SER A 554 21.25 43.46 -9.14
C SER A 554 21.18 43.16 -10.65
N ASP A 555 21.85 43.97 -11.45
CA ASP A 555 21.97 43.77 -12.91
C ASP A 555 22.64 42.44 -13.30
N ASN A 556 23.27 41.73 -12.36
CA ASN A 556 23.86 40.40 -12.58
C ASN A 556 22.81 39.27 -12.60
N CYS A 557 21.56 39.54 -12.19
CA CYS A 557 20.53 38.52 -11.97
C CYS A 557 19.84 38.00 -13.25
N GLN A 558 20.52 37.91 -14.38
CA GLN A 558 19.91 37.42 -15.62
C GLN A 558 19.34 36.00 -15.47
N ASN A 559 18.14 35.78 -16.02
CA ASN A 559 17.38 34.52 -15.94
C ASN A 559 17.03 34.05 -14.51
N SER A 560 16.98 34.98 -13.55
CA SER A 560 16.69 34.66 -12.15
C SER A 560 15.20 34.72 -11.81
N ILE A 561 14.84 34.09 -10.70
CA ILE A 561 13.48 34.03 -10.15
C ILE A 561 13.49 34.50 -8.70
N LEU A 562 12.65 35.48 -8.38
CA LEU A 562 12.32 35.89 -7.02
C LEU A 562 10.87 35.49 -6.69
N THR A 563 10.68 34.70 -5.65
CA THR A 563 9.36 34.27 -5.19
C THR A 563 9.13 34.75 -3.76
N LEU A 564 8.08 35.55 -3.56
CA LEU A 564 7.61 36.01 -2.26
C LEU A 564 6.30 35.31 -1.93
N VAL A 565 6.25 34.56 -0.83
CA VAL A 565 5.05 33.86 -0.37
C VAL A 565 4.68 34.34 1.02
N ASN A 566 3.53 35.00 1.17
CA ASN A 566 3.10 35.57 2.44
C ASN A 566 4.22 36.41 3.09
N THR A 567 4.83 37.32 2.32
CA THR A 567 5.96 38.14 2.76
C THR A 567 5.56 39.62 2.74
N ARG A 568 5.98 40.38 3.76
CA ARG A 568 5.72 41.82 3.91
C ARG A 568 7.00 42.60 3.67
N VAL A 569 6.99 43.56 2.74
CA VAL A 569 8.10 44.47 2.47
C VAL A 569 7.66 45.87 2.85
N GLU A 570 8.12 46.36 4.00
CA GLU A 570 7.55 47.55 4.63
C GLU A 570 8.53 48.58 5.19
N TYR A 571 8.14 49.86 5.18
CA TYR A 571 8.92 50.96 5.78
C TYR A 571 10.35 51.12 5.25
N ASN A 572 10.64 50.64 4.04
CA ASN A 572 11.96 50.80 3.44
C ASN A 572 12.08 52.18 2.76
N THR A 573 13.23 52.84 2.89
CA THR A 573 13.44 54.24 2.48
C THR A 573 14.66 54.43 1.59
N ILE A 574 14.48 55.07 0.44
CA ILE A 574 15.60 55.61 -0.36
C ILE A 574 15.68 57.10 -0.10
N LYS A 575 16.85 57.63 0.29
CA LYS A 575 17.08 59.08 0.41
C LYS A 575 17.93 59.59 -0.76
N ILE A 576 17.39 60.55 -1.50
CA ILE A 576 18.05 61.17 -2.65
C ILE A 576 18.72 62.47 -2.19
N THR A 577 20.03 62.58 -2.39
CA THR A 577 20.80 63.78 -2.02
C THR A 577 21.81 64.22 -3.07
N ASP A 578 21.98 63.49 -4.16
CA ASP A 578 22.92 63.83 -5.23
C ASP A 578 22.22 64.39 -6.48
N SER A 579 23.03 64.64 -7.50
CA SER A 579 22.63 65.22 -8.78
C SER A 579 21.95 64.22 -9.73
N VAL A 580 22.05 62.90 -9.50
CA VAL A 580 21.38 61.88 -10.32
C VAL A 580 19.87 62.07 -10.25
N GLY A 581 19.36 62.39 -9.06
CA GLY A 581 17.97 62.80 -8.84
C GLY A 581 16.93 61.69 -9.05
N THR A 582 17.31 60.53 -9.59
CA THR A 582 16.40 59.45 -9.98
C THR A 582 16.82 58.14 -9.33
N TYR A 583 15.99 57.64 -8.43
CA TYR A 583 16.15 56.33 -7.79
C TYR A 583 14.80 55.65 -7.63
N CYS A 584 14.82 54.32 -7.51
CA CYS A 584 13.62 53.52 -7.69
C CYS A 584 13.52 52.32 -6.74
N GLY A 585 12.28 51.84 -6.56
CA GLY A 585 11.99 50.59 -5.87
C GLY A 585 12.36 50.63 -4.40
N ALA A 586 11.84 51.58 -3.61
CA ALA A 586 12.16 51.60 -2.18
C ALA A 586 11.78 50.30 -1.48
N GLY A 587 10.63 49.72 -1.82
CA GLY A 587 10.30 48.34 -1.44
C GLY A 587 11.14 47.33 -2.20
N ILE A 588 10.87 47.18 -3.50
CA ILE A 588 11.53 46.18 -4.36
C ILE A 588 11.92 46.83 -5.69
N VAL A 589 13.14 46.57 -6.15
CA VAL A 589 13.60 46.93 -7.50
C VAL A 589 14.01 45.69 -8.28
N ILE A 590 13.53 45.60 -9.52
CA ILE A 590 13.89 44.57 -10.50
C ILE A 590 14.62 45.24 -11.66
N PRO A 591 15.86 44.84 -12.00
CA PRO A 591 16.70 45.51 -12.98
C PRO A 591 16.17 45.37 -14.41
N ASN A 592 16.85 45.99 -15.37
CA ASN A 592 16.56 45.82 -16.80
C ASN A 592 17.09 44.47 -17.32
N GLN A 593 16.63 43.38 -16.72
CA GLN A 593 17.05 42.02 -17.02
C GLN A 593 15.85 41.08 -17.06
N ASN A 594 16.04 39.92 -17.70
CA ASN A 594 15.07 38.83 -17.71
C ASN A 594 15.00 38.18 -16.32
N VAL A 595 14.24 38.81 -15.42
CA VAL A 595 13.96 38.35 -14.06
C VAL A 595 12.46 38.08 -13.95
N LYS A 596 12.12 36.92 -13.39
CA LYS A 596 10.72 36.55 -13.07
C LYS A 596 10.45 36.76 -11.60
N VAL A 597 9.34 37.43 -11.28
CA VAL A 597 8.93 37.70 -9.90
C VAL A 597 7.55 37.14 -9.66
N PHE A 598 7.40 36.38 -8.59
CA PHE A 598 6.12 35.87 -8.10
C PHE A 598 5.84 36.44 -6.73
N ILE A 599 4.71 37.11 -6.55
CA ILE A 599 4.26 37.65 -5.26
C ILE A 599 2.92 37.00 -4.95
N ILE A 600 2.87 36.20 -3.89
CA ILE A 600 1.72 35.35 -3.56
C ILE A 600 1.33 35.62 -2.10
N GLY A 601 0.35 36.51 -1.91
CA GLY A 601 -0.06 37.03 -0.61
C GLY A 601 0.98 37.93 0.06
N GLY A 602 0.62 38.50 1.22
CA GLY A 602 1.49 39.42 1.96
C GLY A 602 1.28 40.89 1.55
N SER A 603 2.31 41.74 1.73
CA SER A 603 2.17 43.17 1.42
C SER A 603 3.46 43.86 0.97
N ILE A 604 3.34 44.91 0.16
CA ILE A 604 4.41 45.88 -0.14
C ILE A 604 3.90 47.24 0.28
N SER A 605 4.30 47.69 1.47
CA SER A 605 3.60 48.79 2.13
C SER A 605 4.47 49.82 2.83
N TYR A 606 4.05 51.08 2.84
CA TYR A 606 4.76 52.16 3.55
C TYR A 606 6.22 52.37 3.13
N ASN A 607 6.61 51.90 1.94
CA ASN A 607 7.93 52.16 1.40
C ASN A 607 7.99 53.60 0.85
N LYS A 608 9.14 54.25 0.99
CA LYS A 608 9.29 55.69 0.80
C LYS A 608 10.50 56.05 -0.06
N ILE A 609 10.32 56.98 -1.00
CA ILE A 609 11.43 57.69 -1.62
C ILE A 609 11.47 59.14 -1.12
N ASP A 610 12.57 59.51 -0.46
CA ASP A 610 12.77 60.77 0.23
C ASP A 610 13.60 61.75 -0.60
N CYS A 611 12.93 62.76 -1.18
CA CYS A 611 13.56 63.82 -1.96
C CYS A 611 14.02 65.03 -1.15
N THR A 612 13.78 65.06 0.17
CA THR A 612 14.05 66.27 0.99
C THR A 612 15.53 66.70 0.98
N GLY A 613 16.45 65.80 0.61
CA GLY A 613 17.88 66.13 0.50
C GLY A 613 18.36 66.46 -0.91
N SER A 614 17.50 66.41 -1.93
CA SER A 614 17.88 66.66 -3.32
C SER A 614 18.04 68.16 -3.56
N ASN A 615 19.24 68.66 -3.32
CA ASN A 615 19.56 70.10 -3.42
C ASN A 615 20.37 70.45 -4.67
N SER A 616 20.97 69.45 -5.34
CA SER A 616 21.91 69.62 -6.46
C SER A 616 21.39 69.14 -7.81
N SER A 617 20.15 68.63 -7.88
CA SER A 617 19.51 68.20 -9.12
C SER A 617 18.33 69.13 -9.46
N PRO A 618 18.11 69.49 -10.74
CA PRO A 618 16.90 70.21 -11.15
C PRO A 618 15.63 69.37 -10.97
N ASN A 619 15.75 68.03 -10.87
CA ASN A 619 14.63 67.13 -10.69
C ASN A 619 14.91 66.10 -9.59
N CYS A 620 13.88 65.78 -8.79
CA CYS A 620 13.84 64.57 -7.98
C CYS A 620 12.74 63.65 -8.47
N THR A 621 13.10 62.46 -8.92
CA THR A 621 12.23 61.57 -9.68
C THR A 621 12.05 60.23 -8.96
N PRO A 622 11.17 60.15 -7.95
CA PRO A 622 10.84 58.88 -7.29
C PRO A 622 10.03 57.97 -8.22
N GLN A 623 10.55 56.76 -8.49
CA GLN A 623 9.89 55.79 -9.38
C GLN A 623 9.59 54.48 -8.65
N GLY A 624 8.35 54.00 -8.70
CA GLY A 624 7.98 52.69 -8.14
C GLY A 624 8.29 52.61 -6.65
N CYS A 625 7.73 53.49 -5.81
CA CYS A 625 8.12 53.53 -4.38
C CYS A 625 7.88 52.18 -3.69
N GLY A 626 6.78 51.49 -4.04
CA GLY A 626 6.58 50.10 -3.69
C GLY A 626 7.43 49.15 -4.54
N LEU A 627 7.14 49.11 -5.84
CA LEU A 627 7.72 48.16 -6.79
C LEU A 627 8.16 48.86 -8.08
N TRP A 628 9.40 48.63 -8.50
CA TRP A 628 9.92 49.10 -9.79
C TRP A 628 10.33 47.91 -10.66
N LEU A 629 9.79 47.87 -11.88
CA LEU A 629 9.95 46.79 -12.84
C LEU A 629 10.73 47.28 -14.06
N GLY A 630 11.98 46.82 -14.18
CA GLY A 630 12.86 47.10 -15.31
C GLY A 630 12.47 46.35 -16.58
N ILE A 631 13.13 46.71 -17.67
CA ILE A 631 12.88 46.20 -19.02
C ILE A 631 13.09 44.67 -19.05
N THR A 632 12.27 43.93 -19.81
CA THR A 632 12.28 42.46 -19.95
C THR A 632 11.90 41.66 -18.70
N SER A 633 11.64 42.32 -17.57
CA SER A 633 11.17 41.62 -16.37
C SER A 633 9.73 41.10 -16.53
N THR A 634 9.42 40.01 -15.85
CA THR A 634 8.06 39.46 -15.76
C THR A 634 7.65 39.38 -14.30
N THR A 635 6.54 39.99 -13.93
CA THR A 635 6.01 39.95 -12.56
C THR A 635 4.60 39.41 -12.54
N ILE A 636 4.31 38.52 -11.60
CA ILE A 636 3.00 37.91 -11.38
C ILE A 636 2.62 38.12 -9.91
N ILE A 637 1.47 38.76 -9.68
CA ILE A 637 0.95 39.06 -8.35
C ILE A 637 -0.38 38.33 -8.16
N LYS A 638 -0.47 37.49 -7.13
CA LYS A 638 -1.57 36.55 -6.89
C LYS A 638 -2.00 36.51 -5.43
N GLY A 639 -3.16 35.90 -5.20
CA GLY A 639 -3.80 35.83 -3.89
C GLY A 639 -4.06 37.22 -3.29
N LYS A 640 -4.45 37.25 -2.02
CA LYS A 640 -4.69 38.49 -1.29
C LYS A 640 -3.38 39.19 -0.94
N THR A 641 -2.81 39.87 -1.93
CA THR A 641 -1.59 40.67 -1.84
C THR A 641 -1.94 42.15 -1.77
N GLU A 642 -1.37 42.88 -0.81
CA GLU A 642 -1.65 44.31 -0.64
C GLU A 642 -0.44 45.17 -1.04
N ILE A 643 -0.59 46.05 -2.03
CA ILE A 643 0.39 47.10 -2.32
C ILE A 643 -0.20 48.40 -1.80
N LYS A 644 0.26 48.88 -0.64
CA LYS A 644 -0.47 49.94 0.06
C LYS A 644 0.36 51.03 0.72
N ASN A 645 -0.12 52.26 0.69
CA ASN A 645 0.47 53.39 1.43
C ASN A 645 1.97 53.63 1.16
N ASN A 646 2.50 53.16 0.03
CA ASN A 646 3.82 53.58 -0.45
C ASN A 646 3.77 55.08 -0.78
N SER A 647 4.87 55.78 -0.60
CA SER A 647 4.89 57.24 -0.59
C SER A 647 6.21 57.82 -1.10
N TYR A 648 6.20 59.12 -1.35
CA TYR A 648 7.40 59.90 -1.58
C TYR A 648 7.28 61.23 -0.84
N THR A 649 8.37 62.01 -0.79
CA THR A 649 8.34 63.40 -0.29
C THR A 649 8.81 64.35 -1.37
N LYS A 650 8.44 65.63 -1.23
CA LYS A 650 8.88 66.70 -2.10
C LYS A 650 10.29 67.15 -1.73
N ALA A 651 11.08 67.56 -2.72
CA ALA A 651 12.33 68.27 -2.49
C ALA A 651 12.10 69.60 -1.75
N THR A 652 12.97 69.92 -0.80
CA THR A 652 12.88 71.19 -0.04
C THR A 652 13.39 72.38 -0.85
N ASN A 653 14.32 72.14 -1.78
CA ASN A 653 14.80 73.17 -2.69
C ASN A 653 13.69 73.54 -3.69
N SER A 654 13.28 74.82 -3.71
CA SER A 654 12.23 75.33 -4.60
C SER A 654 12.60 75.24 -6.08
N SER A 655 13.90 75.18 -6.40
CA SER A 655 14.40 75.03 -7.77
C SER A 655 14.41 73.56 -8.25
N THR A 656 14.12 72.60 -7.36
CA THR A 656 14.07 71.18 -7.68
C THR A 656 12.64 70.73 -7.88
N THR A 657 12.30 70.33 -9.10
CA THR A 657 10.97 69.81 -9.41
C THR A 657 10.87 68.35 -8.96
N THR A 658 9.85 67.99 -8.18
CA THR A 658 9.61 66.58 -7.80
C THR A 658 8.60 65.95 -8.76
N LYS A 659 9.01 64.88 -9.45
CA LYS A 659 8.20 64.16 -10.45
C LYS A 659 8.10 62.66 -10.10
N CYS A 660 6.96 62.19 -9.59
CA CYS A 660 6.78 60.75 -9.35
C CYS A 660 6.28 60.00 -10.57
N TYR A 661 6.71 58.75 -10.67
CA TYR A 661 6.15 57.78 -11.59
C TYR A 661 5.81 56.50 -10.82
N GLY A 662 4.52 56.16 -10.74
CA GLY A 662 4.06 54.93 -10.12
C GLY A 662 4.41 54.87 -8.63
N VAL A 663 3.65 55.55 -7.76
CA VAL A 663 3.96 55.51 -6.31
C VAL A 663 3.82 54.08 -5.78
N GLY A 664 2.77 53.36 -6.17
CA GLY A 664 2.65 51.92 -5.95
C GLY A 664 3.63 51.13 -6.81
N ILE A 665 3.35 51.05 -8.11
CA ILE A 665 4.10 50.26 -9.10
C ILE A 665 4.53 51.14 -10.26
N TYR A 666 5.79 51.03 -10.68
CA TYR A 666 6.28 51.55 -11.94
C TYR A 666 6.78 50.42 -12.83
N ILE A 667 6.32 50.38 -14.08
CA ILE A 667 6.72 49.39 -15.08
C ILE A 667 7.15 50.08 -16.39
N LYS A 668 8.27 49.63 -16.96
CA LYS A 668 8.83 50.23 -18.18
C LYS A 668 9.33 49.24 -19.24
N GLY A 669 9.34 49.69 -20.50
CA GLY A 669 9.91 48.95 -21.63
C GLY A 669 9.19 47.63 -21.91
N ALA A 670 9.85 46.68 -22.58
CA ALA A 670 9.32 45.36 -22.89
C ALA A 670 9.17 44.42 -21.66
N SER A 671 8.52 44.87 -20.59
CA SER A 671 8.25 44.11 -19.37
C SER A 671 6.78 43.70 -19.27
N THR A 672 6.49 42.68 -18.46
CA THR A 672 5.12 42.17 -18.26
C THR A 672 4.76 42.14 -16.78
N LEU A 673 3.57 42.64 -16.45
CA LEU A 673 2.97 42.54 -15.12
C LEU A 673 1.61 41.86 -15.24
N THR A 674 1.40 40.78 -14.50
CA THR A 674 0.10 40.10 -14.37
C THR A 674 -0.41 40.25 -12.95
N ILE A 675 -1.63 40.74 -12.79
CA ILE A 675 -2.28 40.94 -11.50
C ILE A 675 -3.53 40.08 -11.42
N GLY A 676 -3.63 39.31 -10.34
CA GLY A 676 -4.75 38.42 -10.08
C GLY A 676 -4.72 37.14 -10.90
N GLU A 677 -5.70 36.29 -10.61
CA GLU A 677 -5.90 35.01 -11.27
C GLU A 677 -7.16 35.05 -12.12
N ALA A 678 -7.11 34.41 -13.29
CA ALA A 678 -8.24 34.36 -14.20
C ALA A 678 -9.43 33.67 -13.50
N GLY A 679 -10.57 34.35 -13.46
CA GLY A 679 -11.80 33.85 -12.83
C GLY A 679 -11.83 33.92 -11.30
N ALA A 680 -10.82 34.50 -10.64
CA ALA A 680 -10.86 34.70 -9.19
C ALA A 680 -11.66 35.96 -8.80
N ASP A 681 -12.32 35.92 -7.63
CA ASP A 681 -13.05 37.06 -7.07
C ASP A 681 -12.11 38.17 -6.57
N ASP A 682 -12.52 39.43 -6.73
CA ASP A 682 -11.71 40.59 -6.34
C ASP A 682 -11.37 40.65 -4.84
N ASN A 683 -12.19 40.05 -3.97
CA ASN A 683 -12.01 40.05 -2.51
C ASN A 683 -10.89 39.13 -1.99
N ILE A 684 -10.48 38.15 -2.80
CA ILE A 684 -9.38 37.20 -2.55
C ILE A 684 -8.17 37.47 -3.45
N SER A 685 -8.28 38.47 -4.32
CA SER A 685 -7.26 38.90 -5.28
C SER A 685 -6.45 40.10 -4.77
N PRO A 686 -5.42 40.56 -5.53
CA PRO A 686 -4.57 41.66 -5.08
C PRO A 686 -5.30 43.00 -4.94
N GLU A 687 -4.86 43.82 -3.97
CA GLU A 687 -5.36 45.18 -3.74
C GLU A 687 -4.20 46.19 -3.83
N ILE A 688 -4.40 47.28 -4.59
CA ILE A 688 -3.47 48.42 -4.70
C ILE A 688 -4.15 49.67 -4.13
N SER A 689 -3.69 50.16 -2.97
CA SER A 689 -4.44 51.19 -2.25
C SER A 689 -3.66 52.23 -1.44
N GLY A 690 -4.29 53.39 -1.21
CA GLY A 690 -3.78 54.40 -0.28
C GLY A 690 -2.54 55.18 -0.73
N HIS A 691 -2.11 55.06 -1.99
CA HIS A 691 -1.02 55.87 -2.54
C HIS A 691 -1.49 57.29 -2.84
N ARG A 692 -0.75 58.30 -2.39
CA ARG A 692 -1.18 59.70 -2.51
C ARG A 692 -0.18 60.54 -3.28
N LYS A 693 -0.70 61.43 -4.12
CA LYS A 693 0.08 62.52 -4.69
C LYS A 693 0.42 63.54 -3.58
N VAL A 694 1.68 63.92 -3.47
CA VAL A 694 2.14 65.01 -2.59
C VAL A 694 1.74 66.35 -3.21
N ALA A 695 1.35 67.32 -2.40
CA ALA A 695 0.98 68.65 -2.90
C ALA A 695 2.16 69.33 -3.62
N ASN A 696 1.87 70.07 -4.69
CA ASN A 696 2.85 70.84 -5.46
C ASN A 696 3.99 69.98 -6.06
N THR A 697 3.65 68.79 -6.56
CA THR A 697 4.51 67.89 -7.34
C THR A 697 3.82 67.45 -8.63
N GLU A 698 4.59 66.91 -9.56
CA GLU A 698 4.05 66.17 -10.71
C GLU A 698 3.98 64.69 -10.34
N CYS A 699 2.88 64.01 -10.69
CA CYS A 699 2.79 62.57 -10.48
C CYS A 699 2.07 61.88 -11.63
N HIS A 700 2.76 60.91 -12.21
CA HIS A 700 2.27 60.05 -13.26
C HIS A 700 1.97 58.70 -12.62
N GLY A 701 0.70 58.43 -12.32
CA GLY A 701 0.28 57.17 -11.70
C GLY A 701 0.54 57.12 -10.19
N THR A 702 -0.48 57.32 -9.35
CA THR A 702 -0.36 57.05 -7.91
C THR A 702 -0.39 55.55 -7.63
N ALA A 703 -1.23 54.78 -8.33
CA ALA A 703 -1.24 53.32 -8.21
C ALA A 703 -0.22 52.67 -9.15
N ILE A 704 -0.37 52.89 -10.47
CA ILE A 704 0.46 52.25 -11.50
C ILE A 704 0.88 53.28 -12.55
N ALA A 705 2.14 53.24 -12.96
CA ALA A 705 2.65 53.95 -14.12
C ALA A 705 3.28 52.98 -15.12
N ILE A 706 2.87 53.11 -16.38
CA ILE A 706 3.22 52.23 -17.50
C ILE A 706 3.87 53.10 -18.56
N GLU A 707 5.17 52.93 -18.79
CA GLU A 707 5.91 53.78 -19.73
C GLU A 707 6.70 52.98 -20.78
N GLU A 708 6.56 53.37 -22.04
CA GLU A 708 7.40 52.87 -23.12
C GLU A 708 8.87 53.24 -22.93
N PHE A 709 9.75 52.40 -23.48
CA PHE A 709 11.18 52.69 -23.56
C PHE A 709 11.72 52.15 -24.89
N ASN A 710 12.40 53.00 -25.66
CA ASN A 710 12.92 52.66 -27.00
C ASN A 710 11.88 52.04 -27.94
N SER A 711 10.67 52.60 -27.99
CA SER A 711 9.54 52.10 -28.79
C SER A 711 8.97 50.74 -28.36
N TYR A 712 9.39 50.22 -27.20
CA TYR A 712 8.81 49.02 -26.61
C TYR A 712 7.95 49.40 -25.39
N GLY A 713 6.66 49.10 -25.46
CA GLY A 713 5.70 49.29 -24.39
C GLY A 713 5.62 48.10 -23.43
N PRO A 714 5.37 48.33 -22.12
CA PRO A 714 5.10 47.25 -21.19
C PRO A 714 3.68 46.71 -21.37
N THR A 715 3.46 45.49 -20.90
CA THR A 715 2.12 44.87 -20.87
C THR A 715 1.68 44.64 -19.43
N VAL A 716 0.51 45.17 -19.07
CA VAL A 716 -0.17 44.89 -17.80
C VAL A 716 -1.42 44.05 -18.09
N ASN A 717 -1.44 42.82 -17.61
CA ASN A 717 -2.59 41.91 -17.64
C ASN A 717 -3.30 41.96 -16.29
N TRP A 718 -4.48 42.56 -16.25
CA TRP A 718 -5.33 42.65 -15.07
C TRP A 718 -6.42 41.58 -15.15
N ASN A 719 -6.27 40.51 -14.38
CA ASN A 719 -7.20 39.39 -14.35
C ASN A 719 -8.28 39.54 -13.27
N SER A 720 -7.90 40.01 -12.08
CA SER A 720 -8.78 40.24 -10.93
C SER A 720 -8.04 41.07 -9.86
N GLY A 721 -8.78 41.69 -8.94
CA GLY A 721 -8.25 42.53 -7.86
C GLY A 721 -8.79 43.96 -7.88
N GLN A 722 -8.34 44.79 -6.94
CA GLN A 722 -8.90 46.12 -6.67
C GLN A 722 -7.85 47.24 -6.70
N ILE A 723 -8.26 48.42 -7.15
CA ILE A 723 -7.50 49.68 -7.01
C ILE A 723 -8.38 50.68 -6.25
N THR A 724 -8.01 51.05 -5.02
CA THR A 724 -8.87 51.86 -4.14
C THR A 724 -8.11 52.95 -3.39
N GLY A 725 -8.75 54.07 -3.06
CA GLY A 725 -8.18 55.06 -2.12
C GLY A 725 -6.85 55.72 -2.52
N ASN A 726 -6.50 55.75 -3.82
CA ASN A 726 -5.23 56.31 -4.32
C ASN A 726 -5.27 57.82 -4.62
N HIS A 727 -6.18 58.55 -3.95
CA HIS A 727 -6.47 59.99 -3.96
C HIS A 727 -5.74 60.83 -5.04
N SER A 728 -6.23 60.71 -6.28
CA SER A 728 -5.90 61.56 -7.42
C SER A 728 -7.06 61.49 -8.43
N SER A 729 -7.07 62.33 -9.48
CA SER A 729 -8.04 62.17 -10.59
C SER A 729 -7.91 60.78 -11.24
N GLN A 730 -8.97 60.21 -11.82
CA GLN A 730 -8.91 58.88 -12.44
C GLN A 730 -7.73 58.73 -13.44
N ALA A 731 -7.48 59.76 -14.26
CA ALA A 731 -6.36 59.81 -15.22
C ALA A 731 -4.95 59.80 -14.58
N THR A 732 -4.84 59.99 -13.27
CA THR A 732 -3.57 60.00 -12.53
C THR A 732 -3.42 58.80 -11.58
N VAL A 733 -4.44 57.95 -11.42
CA VAL A 733 -4.34 56.73 -10.61
C VAL A 733 -3.58 55.64 -11.38
N VAL A 734 -3.99 55.38 -12.62
CA VAL A 734 -3.25 54.55 -13.58
C VAL A 734 -2.82 55.45 -14.73
N TYR A 735 -1.52 55.59 -14.91
CA TYR A 735 -0.94 56.37 -15.99
C TYR A 735 -0.32 55.43 -17.04
N ASN A 736 -0.71 55.59 -18.30
CA ASN A 736 -0.19 54.80 -19.41
C ASN A 736 0.33 55.72 -20.52
N ARG A 737 1.63 55.61 -20.82
CA ARG A 737 2.32 56.29 -21.91
C ARG A 737 3.07 55.25 -22.76
N GLY A 738 2.39 54.73 -23.78
CA GLY A 738 2.98 53.83 -24.77
C GLY A 738 3.06 52.36 -24.37
N GLY A 739 2.32 51.93 -23.33
CA GLY A 739 2.15 50.51 -22.96
C GLY A 739 0.76 49.97 -23.23
N THR A 740 0.59 48.67 -22.97
CA THR A 740 -0.68 47.94 -23.09
C THR A 740 -1.24 47.65 -21.71
N PHE A 741 -2.50 48.01 -21.46
CA PHE A 741 -3.24 47.63 -20.25
C PHE A 741 -4.46 46.80 -20.64
N ILE A 742 -4.41 45.50 -20.36
CA ILE A 742 -5.44 44.52 -20.71
C ILE A 742 -6.25 44.23 -19.44
N LYS A 743 -7.50 44.65 -19.41
CA LYS A 743 -8.45 44.27 -18.35
C LYS A 743 -9.28 43.09 -18.84
N HIS A 744 -9.09 41.92 -18.24
CA HIS A 744 -9.98 40.79 -18.49
C HIS A 744 -11.26 41.01 -17.68
N PRO A 745 -12.45 40.86 -18.28
CA PRO A 745 -13.69 40.96 -17.54
C PRO A 745 -13.74 39.86 -16.48
N SER A 746 -13.84 40.25 -15.21
CA SER A 746 -14.22 39.34 -14.13
C SER A 746 -15.69 38.96 -14.32
N ASN A 747 -16.07 37.73 -14.02
CA ASN A 747 -17.44 37.23 -14.16
C ASN A 747 -18.44 37.86 -13.17
N HIS A 748 -18.08 38.89 -12.40
CA HIS A 748 -18.97 39.50 -11.42
C HIS A 748 -18.78 41.02 -11.31
N ASN A 749 -19.93 41.72 -11.28
CA ASN A 749 -20.13 43.15 -11.08
C ASN A 749 -19.19 43.78 -10.05
N THR A 750 -18.55 44.91 -10.38
CA THR A 750 -18.86 46.21 -9.74
C THR A 750 -18.27 47.40 -10.50
N ALA A 751 -19.14 48.41 -10.66
CA ALA A 751 -19.02 49.88 -10.80
C ALA A 751 -17.66 50.56 -11.10
N ASP A 752 -17.79 51.61 -11.93
CA ASP A 752 -16.81 52.59 -12.43
C ASP A 752 -15.78 53.17 -11.43
#